data_AF-A0A936PPW1-F1
#
_entry.id   AF-A0A936PPW1-F1
#
_cell.length_a   1.000
_cell.length_b   1.000
_cell.length_c   1.000
_cell.angle_alpha   90.00
_cell.angle_beta   90.00
_cell.angle_gamma   90.00
#
_symmetry.space_group_name_H-M   'P 1'
#
loop_
_entity.id
_entity.type
_entity.pdbx_description
1 polymer ?
#
loop_
_entity_poly.entity_id
_entity_poly.type
_entity_poly.pdbx_seq_one_letter_code
_entity_poly.pdbx_strand_id
1 'polypeptide(L)'
;MERIERGWYYVVEPHEGRYAPPERQLRAPDGRVLTVRAHGHPGRVEVIDAVGGSPVASLLRAARAVGEATDAPARVVLAPSGAVEGLNEHGVLCLDGPAITNAPSAWPVEAKVRALLQNGAPARPAQGAPPAGVVPAALFFESLMNSDMPHNDAEISQGVLHMVSSLTGLGVEVRLANVKMSITGRERPVMGLDQLEAALARGPVGLVCVTLLEGYWEGVVSLVRALRELGCRGHIALGGVMPTLTPEHVAAHFPDVSFVCRGAGEVFLPQLARILGEGDIDTPLTEGQVTALLALDGLIVLDRAGGRLLSCNSAKVVTVTDLDRVSLDLSYLRPHHIAAGVELSTSRGCLHRCTFCSIIGRESYQARSAGSVFDLLGDYDRHYAQLWGEGPRDERGRNTLVPRNGYRVHISDDDFACDRDRALAFFRGLRETPFRLSSCQVSIADLCRREGGKLLAEPDHELLDAMSPDCFDDHGAALPARDFVADHRSRAWSSYLQIGVESFSDVELARLGKGYTRAHLRAIVAELSRRQIHHDAYFILSNAETTGPELIAVLDEVVRLKVSHPLYFHVRFPVVARLVSYFPSASYRRRLRQRPRGRERAAGGGVCAESPRAGLPLRRTRRAQRRRRAGPHRRRGVHR
;
A
#
# COMPACT_ATOMS: atom_id res chain seq x y z
N MET A 1 -2.65 -11.61 -26.35
CA MET A 1 -2.97 -11.37 -24.93
C MET A 1 -3.74 -10.06 -24.88
N GLU A 2 -5.03 -10.06 -24.52
CA GLU A 2 -5.83 -8.82 -24.40
C GLU A 2 -5.12 -7.82 -23.48
N ARG A 3 -5.17 -6.53 -23.83
CA ARG A 3 -4.62 -5.45 -22.99
C ARG A 3 -5.36 -5.53 -21.65
N ILE A 4 -4.64 -5.74 -20.56
CA ILE A 4 -5.22 -5.72 -19.21
C ILE A 4 -5.60 -4.26 -18.94
N GLU A 5 -6.83 -3.87 -19.28
CA GLU A 5 -7.35 -2.55 -18.93
C GLU A 5 -7.25 -2.36 -17.42
N ARG A 6 -6.82 -1.17 -16.98
CA ARG A 6 -6.53 -0.91 -15.57
C ARG A 6 -7.79 -0.50 -14.84
N GLY A 7 -7.75 -0.61 -13.52
CA GLY A 7 -8.77 0.00 -12.69
C GLY A 7 -10.11 -0.71 -12.76
N TRP A 8 -10.14 -2.06 -12.83
CA TRP A 8 -11.38 -2.81 -12.70
C TRP A 8 -11.17 -4.21 -12.08
N TYR A 9 -12.25 -4.77 -11.53
CA TYR A 9 -12.33 -6.13 -10.98
C TYR A 9 -13.61 -6.84 -11.45
N TYR A 10 -13.65 -8.17 -11.30
CA TYR A 10 -14.87 -8.94 -11.51
C TYR A 10 -15.73 -8.94 -10.26
N VAL A 11 -17.04 -8.76 -10.43
CA VAL A 11 -18.04 -9.04 -9.41
C VAL A 11 -18.83 -10.27 -9.80
N VAL A 12 -19.00 -11.20 -8.86
CA VAL A 12 -19.93 -12.32 -9.03
C VAL A 12 -21.34 -11.76 -8.82
N GLU A 13 -22.14 -11.71 -9.87
CA GLU A 13 -23.49 -11.17 -9.80
C GLU A 13 -24.45 -12.18 -9.16
N PRO A 14 -25.33 -11.74 -8.25
CA PRO A 14 -26.36 -12.60 -7.68
C PRO A 14 -27.46 -12.91 -8.70
N HIS A 15 -28.31 -13.88 -8.37
CA HIS A 15 -29.45 -14.30 -9.21
C HIS A 15 -29.07 -14.53 -10.68
N GLU A 16 -27.91 -15.17 -10.89
CA GLU A 16 -27.38 -15.50 -12.22
C GLU A 16 -27.27 -14.28 -13.15
N GLY A 17 -26.98 -13.11 -12.58
CA GLY A 17 -26.81 -11.87 -13.34
C GLY A 17 -28.09 -11.30 -13.92
N ARG A 18 -29.29 -11.76 -13.49
CA ARG A 18 -30.60 -11.30 -14.00
C ARG A 18 -30.74 -9.79 -14.11
N TYR A 19 -30.11 -9.04 -13.21
CA TYR A 19 -30.20 -7.59 -13.15
C TYR A 19 -29.10 -6.85 -13.93
N ALA A 20 -28.01 -7.54 -14.27
CA ALA A 20 -26.92 -6.94 -15.03
C ALA A 20 -27.32 -6.85 -16.52
N PRO A 21 -26.98 -5.75 -17.22
CA PRO A 21 -27.20 -5.65 -18.66
C PRO A 21 -26.53 -6.82 -19.40
N PRO A 22 -27.19 -7.49 -20.37
CA PRO A 22 -26.64 -8.68 -21.03
C PRO A 22 -25.24 -8.46 -21.62
N GLU A 23 -24.95 -7.27 -22.15
CA GLU A 23 -23.66 -6.90 -22.72
C GLU A 23 -22.54 -6.72 -21.68
N ARG A 24 -22.90 -6.62 -20.39
CA ARG A 24 -21.96 -6.54 -19.26
C ARG A 24 -21.72 -7.90 -18.60
N GLN A 25 -22.51 -8.92 -18.95
CA GLN A 25 -22.42 -10.25 -18.36
C GLN A 25 -21.31 -11.08 -19.01
N LEU A 26 -20.48 -11.71 -18.18
CA LEU A 26 -19.51 -12.72 -18.55
C LEU A 26 -19.87 -14.03 -17.85
N ARG A 27 -20.20 -15.08 -18.61
CA ARG A 27 -20.44 -16.41 -18.02
C ARG A 27 -19.09 -17.13 -17.81
N ALA A 28 -18.78 -17.44 -16.57
CA ALA A 28 -17.65 -18.31 -16.23
C ALA A 28 -17.99 -19.78 -16.61
N PRO A 29 -16.99 -20.67 -16.81
CA PRO A 29 -17.19 -22.09 -17.11
C PRO A 29 -18.02 -22.82 -16.04
N ASP A 30 -18.02 -22.30 -14.81
CA ASP A 30 -18.85 -22.81 -13.72
C ASP A 30 -20.25 -22.18 -13.67
N GLY A 31 -20.70 -21.55 -14.74
CA GLY A 31 -22.04 -20.96 -14.88
C GLY A 31 -22.30 -19.72 -14.01
N ARG A 32 -21.35 -19.28 -13.16
CA ARG A 32 -21.47 -17.98 -12.49
C ARG A 32 -21.50 -16.86 -13.53
N VAL A 33 -22.31 -15.85 -13.29
CA VAL A 33 -22.30 -14.62 -14.09
C VAL A 33 -21.42 -13.60 -13.38
N LEU A 34 -20.42 -13.12 -14.10
CA LEU A 34 -19.49 -12.09 -13.67
C LEU A 34 -19.83 -10.78 -14.40
N THR A 35 -19.58 -9.64 -13.76
CA THR A 35 -19.53 -8.34 -14.44
C THR A 35 -18.19 -7.67 -14.19
N VAL A 36 -17.79 -6.79 -15.11
CA VAL A 36 -16.61 -5.93 -14.95
C VAL A 36 -17.03 -4.66 -14.23
N ARG A 37 -16.33 -4.31 -13.14
CA ARG A 37 -16.55 -3.05 -12.42
C ARG A 37 -15.28 -2.24 -12.31
N ALA A 38 -15.35 -0.97 -12.70
CA ALA A 38 -14.27 -0.03 -12.50
C ALA A 38 -13.99 0.22 -11.00
N HIS A 39 -12.75 0.59 -10.69
CA HIS A 39 -12.29 1.05 -9.39
C HIS A 39 -12.78 2.49 -9.19
N GLY A 40 -13.81 2.68 -8.36
CA GLY A 40 -14.46 3.98 -8.18
C GLY A 40 -15.23 4.44 -9.42
N HIS A 41 -15.64 5.71 -9.44
CA HIS A 41 -16.41 6.34 -10.52
C HIS A 41 -16.03 7.84 -10.68
N PRO A 42 -16.25 8.45 -11.85
CA PRO A 42 -15.76 9.81 -12.13
C PRO A 42 -16.58 10.92 -11.47
N GLY A 43 -17.86 10.67 -11.17
CA GLY A 43 -18.74 11.69 -10.59
C GLY A 43 -18.32 12.21 -9.22
N ARG A 44 -18.76 13.44 -8.91
CA ARG A 44 -18.61 14.12 -7.62
C ARG A 44 -19.95 14.13 -6.91
N VAL A 45 -20.13 13.27 -5.92
CA VAL A 45 -21.47 13.02 -5.34
C VAL A 45 -21.44 13.14 -3.83
N GLU A 46 -22.33 13.97 -3.30
CA GLU A 46 -22.71 13.97 -1.89
C GLU A 46 -23.97 13.12 -1.71
N VAL A 47 -23.90 12.13 -0.83
CA VAL A 47 -25.04 11.29 -0.44
C VAL A 47 -25.37 11.54 1.02
N ILE A 48 -26.58 11.99 1.29
CA ILE A 48 -27.12 12.26 2.63
C ILE A 48 -28.03 11.09 3.03
N ASP A 49 -27.76 10.50 4.19
CA ASP A 49 -28.53 9.40 4.77
C ASP A 49 -29.68 9.93 5.64
N ALA A 50 -30.77 10.36 5.01
CA ALA A 50 -31.96 10.81 5.73
C ALA A 50 -32.75 9.65 6.38
N VAL A 51 -32.46 8.38 6.03
CA VAL A 51 -32.99 7.21 6.74
C VAL A 51 -32.41 7.10 8.14
N GLY A 52 -31.12 7.44 8.29
CA GLY A 52 -30.35 7.30 9.52
C GLY A 52 -29.94 5.84 9.76
N GLY A 53 -28.65 5.56 9.56
CA GLY A 53 -28.07 4.24 9.82
C GLY A 53 -28.02 3.33 8.60
N SER A 54 -28.11 3.87 7.38
CA SER A 54 -27.88 3.12 6.16
C SER A 54 -26.47 2.53 6.15
N PRO A 55 -26.29 1.28 5.70
CA PRO A 55 -24.96 0.72 5.48
C PRO A 55 -24.14 1.57 4.51
N VAL A 56 -22.82 1.69 4.74
CA VAL A 56 -21.93 2.45 3.83
C VAL A 56 -22.00 1.92 2.40
N ALA A 57 -22.20 0.60 2.24
CA ALA A 57 -22.40 -0.02 0.93
C ALA A 57 -23.62 0.55 0.17
N SER A 58 -24.69 0.93 0.87
CA SER A 58 -25.88 1.57 0.27
C SER A 58 -25.54 2.99 -0.21
N LEU A 59 -24.81 3.76 0.61
CA LEU A 59 -24.36 5.11 0.25
C LEU A 59 -23.42 5.08 -0.96
N LEU A 60 -22.46 4.15 -0.97
CA LEU A 60 -21.56 3.93 -2.11
C LEU A 60 -22.31 3.53 -3.38
N ARG A 61 -23.32 2.66 -3.27
CA ARG A 61 -24.15 2.23 -4.40
C ARG A 61 -24.92 3.41 -5.02
N ALA A 62 -25.48 4.28 -4.18
CA ALA A 62 -26.14 5.50 -4.62
C ALA A 62 -25.14 6.49 -5.26
N ALA A 63 -24.01 6.74 -4.60
CA ALA A 63 -22.95 7.62 -5.11
C ALA A 63 -22.47 7.18 -6.50
N ARG A 64 -22.19 5.88 -6.67
CA ARG A 64 -21.77 5.29 -7.94
C ARG A 64 -22.84 5.43 -9.01
N ALA A 65 -24.08 5.06 -8.72
CA ALA A 65 -25.16 5.12 -9.70
C ALA A 65 -25.39 6.53 -10.24
N VAL A 66 -25.26 7.54 -9.38
CA VAL A 66 -25.34 8.96 -9.79
C VAL A 66 -24.08 9.39 -10.52
N GLY A 67 -22.90 9.07 -10.00
CA GLY A 67 -21.64 9.49 -10.60
C GLY A 67 -21.25 8.79 -11.90
N GLU A 68 -21.96 7.72 -12.28
CA GLU A 68 -21.89 7.08 -13.61
C GLU A 68 -22.97 7.63 -14.56
N ALA A 69 -24.01 8.29 -14.04
CA ALA A 69 -25.11 8.84 -14.82
C ALA A 69 -24.93 10.32 -15.17
N THR A 70 -24.06 11.05 -14.45
CA THR A 70 -23.78 12.47 -14.71
C THR A 70 -22.35 12.86 -14.34
N ASP A 71 -21.78 13.79 -15.10
CA ASP A 71 -20.49 14.43 -14.80
C ASP A 71 -20.65 15.67 -13.90
N ALA A 72 -21.87 16.17 -13.72
CA ALA A 72 -22.15 17.30 -12.85
C ALA A 72 -22.02 16.89 -11.37
N PRO A 73 -21.46 17.76 -10.50
CA PRO A 73 -21.53 17.54 -9.07
C PRO A 73 -22.99 17.41 -8.62
N ALA A 74 -23.31 16.38 -7.86
CA ALA A 74 -24.68 16.03 -7.50
C ALA A 74 -24.85 15.85 -5.99
N ARG A 75 -26.02 16.25 -5.48
CA ARG A 75 -26.49 15.94 -4.13
C ARG A 75 -27.63 14.93 -4.20
N VAL A 76 -27.54 13.90 -3.36
CA VAL A 76 -28.46 12.77 -3.30
C VAL A 76 -28.93 12.60 -1.87
N VAL A 77 -30.22 12.35 -1.68
CA VAL A 77 -30.80 12.03 -0.38
C VAL A 77 -31.35 10.61 -0.44
N LEU A 78 -30.87 9.74 0.43
CA LEU A 78 -31.53 8.45 0.72
C LEU A 78 -32.66 8.72 1.71
N ALA A 79 -33.88 8.79 1.20
CA ALA A 79 -35.07 9.10 1.98
C ALA A 79 -35.69 7.81 2.58
N PRO A 80 -36.51 7.94 3.64
CA PRO A 80 -37.33 6.84 4.15
C PRO A 80 -38.26 6.26 3.06
N SER A 81 -38.74 5.03 3.27
CA SER A 81 -39.61 4.38 2.29
C SER A 81 -40.90 5.17 2.05
N GLY A 82 -41.34 5.21 0.80
CA GLY A 82 -42.54 5.95 0.38
C GLY A 82 -42.32 7.43 0.09
N ALA A 83 -41.09 7.95 0.24
CA ALA A 83 -40.74 9.28 -0.25
C ALA A 83 -40.86 9.36 -1.78
N VAL A 84 -41.22 10.54 -2.30
CA VAL A 84 -41.27 10.80 -3.74
C VAL A 84 -39.85 10.77 -4.30
N GLU A 85 -39.60 9.87 -5.24
CA GLU A 85 -38.31 9.74 -5.89
C GLU A 85 -38.20 10.65 -7.11
N GLY A 86 -37.00 11.18 -7.35
CA GLY A 86 -36.73 12.11 -8.44
C GLY A 86 -36.04 13.38 -7.96
N LEU A 87 -35.90 14.34 -8.87
CA LEU A 87 -35.34 15.66 -8.56
C LEU A 87 -36.41 16.52 -7.88
N ASN A 88 -36.09 17.08 -6.72
CA ASN A 88 -36.94 18.09 -6.11
C ASN A 88 -36.75 19.48 -6.76
N GLU A 89 -37.48 20.48 -6.28
CA GLU A 89 -37.42 21.87 -6.78
C GLU A 89 -36.04 22.54 -6.65
N HIS A 90 -35.16 21.98 -5.82
CA HIS A 90 -33.78 22.44 -5.64
C HIS A 90 -32.77 21.59 -6.43
N GLY A 91 -33.22 20.67 -7.29
CA GLY A 91 -32.38 19.76 -8.05
C GLY A 91 -31.65 18.70 -7.21
N VAL A 92 -32.11 18.41 -5.98
CA VAL A 92 -31.58 17.32 -5.17
C VAL A 92 -32.28 16.02 -5.56
N LEU A 93 -31.51 14.96 -5.83
CA LEU A 93 -32.06 13.66 -6.20
C LEU A 93 -32.47 12.86 -4.95
N CYS A 94 -33.76 12.58 -4.81
CA CYS A 94 -34.30 11.73 -3.76
C CYS A 94 -34.41 10.28 -4.24
N LEU A 95 -33.90 9.33 -3.45
CA LEU A 95 -33.98 7.88 -3.68
C LEU A 95 -34.57 7.19 -2.44
N ASP A 96 -35.38 6.15 -2.62
CA ASP A 96 -35.88 5.31 -1.52
C ASP A 96 -34.72 4.50 -0.91
N GLY A 97 -34.24 4.93 0.26
CA GLY A 97 -33.07 4.35 0.94
C GLY A 97 -33.20 2.85 1.24
N PRO A 98 -34.34 2.38 1.80
CA PRO A 98 -34.61 0.94 1.96
C PRO A 98 -34.56 0.16 0.63
N ALA A 99 -35.10 0.70 -0.47
CA ALA A 99 -35.01 0.06 -1.77
C ALA A 99 -33.56 -0.02 -2.28
N ILE A 100 -32.77 1.05 -2.11
CA ILE A 100 -31.34 1.06 -2.45
C ILE A 100 -30.59 0.02 -1.63
N THR A 101 -30.87 -0.09 -0.33
CA THR A 101 -30.20 -1.03 0.58
C THR A 101 -30.51 -2.48 0.21
N ASN A 102 -31.78 -2.79 -0.05
CA ASN A 102 -32.26 -4.11 -0.41
C ASN A 102 -32.02 -4.48 -1.89
N ALA A 103 -31.46 -3.57 -2.69
CA ALA A 103 -31.16 -3.85 -4.08
C ALA A 103 -30.18 -5.04 -4.19
N PRO A 104 -30.47 -6.04 -5.04
CA PRO A 104 -29.64 -7.24 -5.15
C PRO A 104 -28.25 -6.95 -5.73
N SER A 105 -28.11 -5.91 -6.55
CA SER A 105 -26.83 -5.46 -7.11
C SER A 105 -26.86 -3.95 -7.40
N ALA A 106 -25.80 -3.42 -8.00
CA ALA A 106 -25.73 -2.00 -8.37
C ALA A 106 -26.63 -1.67 -9.57
N TRP A 107 -26.87 -2.62 -10.47
CA TRP A 107 -27.52 -2.37 -11.76
C TRP A 107 -28.96 -1.85 -11.68
N PRO A 108 -29.85 -2.38 -10.81
CA PRO A 108 -31.20 -1.82 -10.66
C PRO A 108 -31.17 -0.36 -10.19
N VAL A 109 -30.19 -0.02 -9.34
CA VAL A 109 -30.02 1.35 -8.84
C VAL A 109 -29.52 2.27 -9.95
N GLU A 110 -28.52 1.83 -10.73
CA GLU A 110 -28.01 2.58 -11.89
C GLU A 110 -29.10 2.85 -12.94
N ALA A 111 -29.89 1.83 -13.29
CA ALA A 111 -31.00 1.97 -14.23
C ALA A 111 -32.06 2.96 -13.73
N LYS A 112 -32.39 2.89 -12.44
CA LYS A 112 -33.34 3.78 -11.79
C LYS A 112 -32.86 5.23 -11.79
N VAL A 113 -31.61 5.47 -11.35
CA VAL A 113 -31.02 6.80 -11.33
C VAL A 113 -30.96 7.41 -12.73
N ARG A 114 -30.54 6.63 -13.74
CA ARG A 114 -30.52 7.10 -15.13
C ARG A 114 -31.90 7.54 -15.60
N ALA A 115 -32.95 6.78 -15.28
CA ALA A 115 -34.32 7.15 -15.64
C ALA A 115 -34.78 8.44 -14.94
N LEU A 116 -34.46 8.61 -13.65
CA LEU A 116 -34.81 9.83 -12.91
C LEU A 116 -34.08 11.08 -13.44
N LEU A 117 -32.83 10.94 -13.87
CA LEU A 117 -32.02 12.05 -14.43
C LEU A 117 -32.32 12.36 -15.90
N GLN A 118 -33.14 11.59 -16.61
CA GLN A 118 -33.59 11.96 -17.96
C GLN A 118 -34.43 13.26 -17.96
N ASN A 119 -35.03 13.61 -16.82
CA ASN A 119 -35.92 14.77 -16.68
C ASN A 119 -35.22 16.03 -16.15
N GLY A 120 -33.91 15.98 -15.90
CA GLY A 120 -33.15 17.13 -15.41
C GLY A 120 -31.76 16.77 -14.89
N ALA A 121 -30.90 17.77 -14.76
CA ALA A 121 -29.61 17.62 -14.12
C ALA A 121 -29.72 17.89 -12.61
N PRO A 122 -28.98 17.14 -11.76
CA PRO A 122 -28.93 17.44 -10.35
C PRO A 122 -28.25 18.80 -10.12
N ALA A 123 -28.68 19.51 -9.09
CA ALA A 123 -28.08 20.76 -8.68
C ALA A 123 -26.70 20.53 -8.04
N ARG A 124 -25.83 21.52 -8.25
CA ARG A 124 -24.54 21.57 -7.59
C ARG A 124 -24.74 21.74 -6.07
N PRO A 125 -23.95 21.06 -5.22
CA PRO A 125 -23.92 21.32 -3.79
C PRO A 125 -23.71 22.82 -3.50
N ALA A 126 -24.31 23.30 -2.40
CA ALA A 126 -24.19 24.68 -1.97
C ALA A 126 -22.71 25.05 -1.76
N GLN A 127 -22.32 26.25 -2.18
CA GLN A 127 -20.94 26.71 -2.01
C GLN A 127 -20.77 27.33 -0.62
N GLY A 128 -19.70 26.95 0.07
CA GLY A 128 -19.25 27.60 1.30
C GLY A 128 -17.73 27.75 1.30
N ALA A 129 -17.23 28.73 2.05
CA ALA A 129 -15.80 28.84 2.33
C ALA A 129 -15.39 27.78 3.37
N PRO A 130 -14.25 27.08 3.19
CA PRO A 130 -13.71 26.23 4.24
C PRO A 130 -13.34 27.07 5.48
N PRO A 131 -13.28 26.45 6.68
CA PRO A 131 -12.87 27.16 7.89
C PRO A 131 -11.48 27.76 7.76
N ALA A 132 -11.25 28.87 8.47
CA ALA A 132 -9.92 29.45 8.63
C ALA A 132 -9.18 28.66 9.72
N GLY A 133 -8.30 27.74 9.35
CA GLY A 133 -7.50 26.98 10.30
C GLY A 133 -6.76 25.81 9.69
N VAL A 134 -5.96 25.14 10.51
CA VAL A 134 -5.34 23.84 10.19
C VAL A 134 -5.55 22.90 11.36
N VAL A 135 -5.49 21.60 11.11
CA VAL A 135 -5.47 20.61 12.21
C VAL A 135 -4.29 20.90 13.16
N PRO A 136 -4.50 20.82 14.49
CA PRO A 136 -3.45 21.15 15.45
C PRO A 136 -2.27 20.17 15.41
N ALA A 137 -2.58 18.88 15.20
CA ALA A 137 -1.59 17.83 15.10
C ALA A 137 -2.05 16.72 14.15
N ALA A 138 -1.08 16.08 13.50
CA ALA A 138 -1.27 14.90 12.68
C ALA A 138 -0.40 13.73 13.18
N LEU A 139 -1.02 12.58 13.41
CA LEU A 139 -0.36 11.35 13.86
C LEU A 139 -0.03 10.45 12.67
N PHE A 140 1.21 10.00 12.62
CA PHE A 140 1.75 9.04 11.65
C PHE A 140 2.44 7.89 12.38
N PHE A 141 2.64 6.80 11.64
CA PHE A 141 3.34 5.63 12.13
C PHE A 141 4.65 5.48 11.37
N GLU A 142 5.78 5.40 12.07
CA GLU A 142 7.12 5.40 11.44
C GLU A 142 7.22 4.33 10.35
N SER A 143 6.81 3.11 10.68
CA SER A 143 6.54 2.05 9.73
C SER A 143 5.62 1.03 10.39
N LEU A 144 4.49 0.72 9.76
CA LEU A 144 3.53 -0.28 10.27
C LEU A 144 4.02 -1.72 10.04
N MET A 145 4.94 -1.94 9.11
CA MET A 145 5.36 -3.29 8.75
C MET A 145 6.33 -3.84 9.80
N ASN A 146 5.95 -4.93 10.47
CA ASN A 146 6.88 -5.75 11.25
C ASN A 146 7.66 -6.63 10.25
N SER A 147 8.97 -6.47 10.19
CA SER A 147 9.84 -7.35 9.42
C SER A 147 10.57 -8.31 10.37
N ASP A 148 11.03 -9.44 9.86
CA ASP A 148 11.81 -10.39 10.67
C ASP A 148 13.21 -9.86 11.01
N MET A 149 13.61 -8.71 10.47
CA MET A 149 14.92 -8.12 10.67
C MET A 149 14.84 -7.02 11.74
N PRO A 150 15.55 -7.17 12.89
CA PRO A 150 15.48 -6.21 13.99
C PRO A 150 15.81 -4.75 13.65
N HIS A 151 16.56 -4.50 12.56
CA HIS A 151 16.91 -3.12 12.19
C HIS A 151 15.71 -2.34 11.62
N ASN A 152 14.75 -3.01 10.99
CA ASN A 152 13.55 -2.39 10.44
C ASN A 152 12.57 -1.91 11.53
N ASP A 153 12.78 -2.32 12.78
CA ASP A 153 11.94 -1.88 13.89
C ASP A 153 12.13 -0.39 14.17
N ALA A 154 13.31 0.17 13.90
CA ALA A 154 13.63 1.58 14.16
C ALA A 154 13.51 2.49 12.92
N GLU A 155 13.31 1.91 11.73
CA GLU A 155 13.26 2.65 10.47
C GLU A 155 11.93 3.39 10.29
N ILE A 156 12.02 4.60 9.74
CA ILE A 156 10.88 5.34 9.19
C ILE A 156 10.78 5.05 7.69
N SER A 157 9.61 4.61 7.25
CA SER A 157 9.36 4.40 5.82
C SER A 157 9.44 5.74 5.08
N GLN A 158 10.09 5.75 3.92
CA GLN A 158 10.19 6.97 3.12
C GLN A 158 8.83 7.49 2.66
N GLY A 159 7.82 6.62 2.47
CA GLY A 159 6.45 7.04 2.19
C GLY A 159 5.85 7.89 3.32
N VAL A 160 6.20 7.59 4.57
CA VAL A 160 5.81 8.41 5.74
C VAL A 160 6.59 9.71 5.74
N LEU A 161 7.89 9.68 5.43
CA LEU A 161 8.70 10.89 5.32
C LEU A 161 8.15 11.86 4.26
N HIS A 162 7.74 11.37 3.09
CA HIS A 162 7.05 12.15 2.06
C HIS A 162 5.79 12.84 2.59
N MET A 163 4.98 12.10 3.35
CA MET A 163 3.73 12.60 3.93
C MET A 163 3.97 13.69 4.98
N VAL A 164 4.90 13.48 5.92
CA VAL A 164 5.19 14.49 6.96
C VAL A 164 5.89 15.72 6.40
N SER A 165 6.74 15.53 5.38
CA SER A 165 7.45 16.63 4.71
C SER A 165 6.49 17.61 4.03
N SER A 166 5.34 17.15 3.53
CA SER A 166 4.37 18.04 2.89
C SER A 166 3.58 18.91 3.87
N LEU A 167 3.65 18.62 5.17
CA LEU A 167 3.05 19.44 6.23
C LEU A 167 3.95 20.57 6.73
N THR A 168 5.20 20.61 6.28
CA THR A 168 6.19 21.63 6.68
C THR A 168 5.69 23.04 6.38
N GLY A 169 5.80 23.93 7.37
CA GLY A 169 5.35 25.32 7.26
C GLY A 169 3.84 25.55 7.40
N LEU A 170 3.02 24.50 7.58
CA LEU A 170 1.58 24.64 7.77
C LEU A 170 1.16 24.92 9.21
N GLY A 171 2.06 24.80 10.18
CA GLY A 171 1.74 24.91 11.61
C GLY A 171 1.08 23.66 12.20
N VAL A 172 1.12 22.53 11.49
CA VAL A 172 0.62 21.23 11.98
C VAL A 172 1.73 20.54 12.77
N GLU A 173 1.46 20.17 14.03
CA GLU A 173 2.38 19.35 14.81
C GLU A 173 2.39 17.91 14.27
N VAL A 174 3.53 17.46 13.75
CA VAL A 174 3.72 16.06 13.35
C VAL A 174 4.04 15.22 14.57
N ARG A 175 3.26 14.16 14.80
CA ARG A 175 3.51 13.14 15.82
C ARG A 175 3.78 11.81 15.15
N LEU A 176 4.89 11.18 15.54
CA LEU A 176 5.29 9.85 15.08
C LEU A 176 5.09 8.84 16.22
N ALA A 177 4.57 7.67 15.89
CA ALA A 177 4.51 6.53 16.80
C ALA A 177 5.11 5.30 16.11
N ASN A 178 6.00 4.58 16.81
CA ASN A 178 6.55 3.34 16.29
C ASN A 178 5.64 2.18 16.66
N VAL A 179 4.67 1.89 15.78
CA VAL A 179 3.71 0.80 15.93
C VAL A 179 3.94 -0.22 14.81
N LYS A 180 4.05 -1.50 15.16
CA LYS A 180 4.37 -2.58 14.21
C LYS A 180 3.26 -3.64 14.20
N MET A 181 2.96 -4.18 13.03
CA MET A 181 1.95 -5.23 12.82
C MET A 181 2.44 -6.33 11.87
N SER A 182 1.94 -7.55 12.05
CA SER A 182 2.29 -8.71 11.22
C SER A 182 1.74 -8.57 9.79
N ILE A 183 2.57 -8.90 8.79
CA ILE A 183 2.21 -8.89 7.35
C ILE A 183 1.09 -9.86 7.02
N THR A 184 1.08 -11.01 7.71
CA THR A 184 0.05 -12.01 7.52
C THR A 184 -0.24 -12.69 8.84
N GLY A 185 -1.47 -13.20 8.98
CA GLY A 185 -1.89 -13.96 10.15
C GLY A 185 -2.03 -13.11 11.42
N ARG A 186 -2.24 -13.80 12.54
CA ARG A 186 -2.38 -13.22 13.89
C ARG A 186 -1.23 -13.67 14.81
N GLU A 187 -0.13 -14.13 14.22
CA GLU A 187 0.96 -14.79 14.95
C GLU A 187 1.74 -13.80 15.84
N ARG A 188 1.79 -12.52 15.45
CA ARG A 188 2.36 -11.45 16.27
C ARG A 188 1.28 -10.43 16.65
N PRO A 189 1.19 -10.04 17.94
CA PRO A 189 0.33 -8.92 18.33
C PRO A 189 0.85 -7.61 17.74
N VAL A 190 -0.01 -6.60 17.71
CA VAL A 190 0.42 -5.22 17.42
C VAL A 190 1.38 -4.77 18.52
N MET A 191 2.56 -4.32 18.15
CA MET A 191 3.59 -3.81 19.07
C MET A 191 3.60 -2.27 19.07
N GLY A 192 4.07 -1.66 20.15
CA GLY A 192 4.24 -0.20 20.24
C GLY A 192 2.98 0.59 20.61
N LEU A 193 1.94 -0.06 21.15
CA LEU A 193 0.70 0.63 21.56
C LEU A 193 0.94 1.63 22.71
N ASP A 194 1.95 1.41 23.54
CA ASP A 194 2.42 2.35 24.56
C ASP A 194 2.93 3.67 23.95
N GLN A 195 3.62 3.60 22.80
CA GLN A 195 4.05 4.80 22.08
C GLN A 195 2.86 5.55 21.47
N LEU A 196 1.81 4.82 21.10
CA LEU A 196 0.56 5.44 20.66
C LEU A 196 -0.10 6.23 21.80
N GLU A 197 -0.17 5.66 23.01
CA GLU A 197 -0.66 6.38 24.19
C GLU A 197 0.16 7.64 24.47
N ALA A 198 1.48 7.55 24.40
CA ALA A 198 2.38 8.70 24.59
C ALA A 198 2.15 9.80 23.53
N ALA A 199 1.92 9.43 22.28
CA ALA A 199 1.63 10.39 21.21
C ALA A 199 0.27 11.11 21.40
N LEU A 200 -0.74 10.40 21.91
CA LEU A 200 -2.05 10.96 22.22
C LEU A 200 -2.04 11.81 23.50
N ALA A 201 -1.21 11.48 24.48
CA ALA A 201 -1.09 12.22 25.73
C ALA A 201 -0.56 13.67 25.55
N ARG A 202 0.05 13.98 24.41
CA ARG A 202 0.56 15.32 24.07
C ARG A 202 -0.54 16.34 23.72
N GLY A 203 -1.79 15.91 23.59
CA GLY A 203 -2.94 16.77 23.28
C GLY A 203 -3.81 16.23 22.14
N PRO A 204 -4.80 17.00 21.67
CA PRO A 204 -5.67 16.56 20.59
C PRO A 204 -4.89 16.31 19.29
N VAL A 205 -5.32 15.28 18.55
CA VAL A 205 -4.87 14.97 17.20
C VAL A 205 -6.06 15.18 16.26
N GLY A 206 -5.92 16.04 15.26
CA GLY A 206 -6.98 16.31 14.29
C GLY A 206 -7.02 15.32 13.13
N LEU A 207 -5.86 14.74 12.79
CA LEU A 207 -5.73 13.80 11.68
C LEU A 207 -4.80 12.63 12.04
N VAL A 208 -5.20 11.40 11.72
CA VAL A 208 -4.37 10.20 11.83
C VAL A 208 -4.23 9.59 10.45
N CYS A 209 -3.00 9.32 10.04
CA CYS A 209 -2.69 8.82 8.70
C CYS A 209 -2.19 7.36 8.78
N VAL A 210 -2.89 6.46 8.10
CA VAL A 210 -2.59 5.01 8.13
C VAL A 210 -2.40 4.50 6.71
N THR A 211 -1.27 3.86 6.47
CA THR A 211 -1.04 3.11 5.23
C THR A 211 -1.63 1.71 5.34
N LEU A 212 -2.48 1.34 4.39
CA LEU A 212 -3.15 0.04 4.31
C LEU A 212 -2.68 -0.74 3.07
N LEU A 213 -2.17 -1.94 3.32
CA LEU A 213 -1.89 -2.98 2.34
C LEU A 213 -2.77 -4.20 2.65
N GLU A 214 -3.03 -5.04 1.64
CA GLU A 214 -3.93 -6.19 1.76
C GLU A 214 -3.53 -7.16 2.89
N GLY A 215 -2.23 -7.34 3.13
CA GLY A 215 -1.73 -8.24 4.17
C GLY A 215 -2.09 -7.82 5.60
N TYR A 216 -2.14 -6.52 5.88
CA TYR A 216 -2.29 -5.99 7.25
C TYR A 216 -3.73 -5.61 7.61
N TRP A 217 -4.72 -6.02 6.82
CA TRP A 217 -6.13 -5.65 7.02
C TRP A 217 -6.58 -5.74 8.48
N GLU A 218 -6.39 -6.91 9.10
CA GLU A 218 -6.80 -7.19 10.49
C GLU A 218 -6.02 -6.35 11.51
N GLY A 219 -4.74 -6.08 11.23
CA GLY A 219 -3.88 -5.23 12.06
C GLY A 219 -4.36 -3.78 12.06
N VAL A 220 -4.73 -3.25 10.89
CA VAL A 220 -5.28 -1.90 10.76
C VAL A 220 -6.66 -1.79 11.41
N VAL A 221 -7.54 -2.79 11.28
CA VAL A 221 -8.82 -2.82 12.02
C VAL A 221 -8.57 -2.74 13.53
N SER A 222 -7.62 -3.52 14.04
CA SER A 222 -7.26 -3.51 15.46
C SER A 222 -6.68 -2.16 15.91
N LEU A 223 -5.84 -1.54 15.07
CA LEU A 223 -5.26 -0.22 15.33
C LEU A 223 -6.31 0.88 15.36
N VAL A 224 -7.24 0.92 14.39
CA VAL A 224 -8.34 1.90 14.37
C VAL A 224 -9.19 1.77 15.62
N ARG A 225 -9.52 0.54 16.04
CA ARG A 225 -10.25 0.31 17.29
C ARG A 225 -9.46 0.82 18.50
N ALA A 226 -8.18 0.48 18.60
CA ALA A 226 -7.33 0.90 19.71
C ALA A 226 -7.23 2.43 19.81
N LEU A 227 -7.08 3.15 18.68
CA LEU A 227 -7.11 4.60 18.62
C LEU A 227 -8.39 5.17 19.26
N ARG A 228 -9.56 4.62 18.89
CA ARG A 228 -10.85 5.06 19.43
C ARG A 228 -11.01 4.71 20.92
N GLU A 229 -10.59 3.53 21.34
CA GLU A 229 -10.60 3.10 22.76
C GLU A 229 -9.72 3.99 23.64
N LEU A 230 -8.61 4.51 23.09
CA LEU A 230 -7.73 5.48 23.73
C LEU A 230 -8.25 6.93 23.68
N GLY A 231 -9.47 7.14 23.16
CA GLY A 231 -10.12 8.46 23.13
C GLY A 231 -9.69 9.36 21.98
N CYS A 232 -8.94 8.86 20.98
CA CYS A 232 -8.59 9.65 19.80
C CYS A 232 -9.87 9.98 19.00
N ARG A 233 -10.20 11.27 18.89
CA ARG A 233 -11.35 11.78 18.10
C ARG A 233 -10.97 12.38 16.75
N GLY A 234 -9.68 12.44 16.43
CA GLY A 234 -9.20 12.89 15.12
C GLY A 234 -9.78 12.08 13.96
N HIS A 235 -9.88 12.73 12.80
CA HIS A 235 -10.22 12.04 11.58
C HIS A 235 -9.14 11.01 11.22
N ILE A 236 -9.53 9.87 10.66
CA ILE A 236 -8.58 8.84 10.20
C ILE A 236 -8.61 8.79 8.68
N ALA A 237 -7.45 8.93 8.05
CA ALA A 237 -7.24 8.77 6.62
C ALA A 237 -6.51 7.46 6.32
N LEU A 238 -7.10 6.63 5.47
CA LEU A 238 -6.49 5.42 4.93
C LEU A 238 -5.93 5.69 3.53
N GLY A 239 -4.63 5.48 3.35
CA GLY A 239 -3.93 5.52 2.06
C GLY A 239 -3.14 4.24 1.78
N GLY A 240 -2.43 4.18 0.66
CA GLY A 240 -1.64 3.01 0.26
C GLY A 240 -2.29 2.16 -0.84
N VAL A 241 -1.75 0.96 -1.06
CA VAL A 241 -2.10 0.10 -2.20
C VAL A 241 -3.59 -0.26 -2.20
N MET A 242 -4.09 -0.77 -1.08
CA MET A 242 -5.46 -1.26 -1.04
C MET A 242 -6.50 -0.11 -1.16
N PRO A 243 -6.42 1.01 -0.42
CA PRO A 243 -7.28 2.18 -0.66
C PRO A 243 -7.23 2.69 -2.09
N THR A 244 -6.06 2.64 -2.74
CA THR A 244 -5.89 3.08 -4.12
C THR A 244 -6.54 2.14 -5.13
N LEU A 245 -6.48 0.83 -4.91
CA LEU A 245 -7.01 -0.15 -5.86
C LEU A 245 -8.46 -0.55 -5.58
N THR A 246 -8.92 -0.54 -4.34
CA THR A 246 -10.26 -0.99 -3.94
C THR A 246 -10.94 0.00 -2.98
N PRO A 247 -11.04 1.30 -3.36
CA PRO A 247 -11.48 2.36 -2.46
C PRO A 247 -12.87 2.11 -1.85
N GLU A 248 -13.83 1.65 -2.65
CA GLU A 248 -15.21 1.36 -2.22
C GLU A 248 -15.25 0.21 -1.20
N HIS A 249 -14.42 -0.83 -1.38
CA HIS A 249 -14.35 -1.94 -0.43
C HIS A 249 -13.74 -1.50 0.89
N VAL A 250 -12.67 -0.69 0.84
CA VAL A 250 -12.07 -0.13 2.05
C VAL A 250 -13.10 0.72 2.80
N ALA A 251 -13.80 1.64 2.13
CA ALA A 251 -14.83 2.48 2.74
C ALA A 251 -15.98 1.66 3.34
N ALA A 252 -16.46 0.62 2.64
CA ALA A 252 -17.55 -0.22 3.12
C ALA A 252 -17.21 -1.02 4.38
N HIS A 253 -15.93 -1.37 4.56
CA HIS A 253 -15.48 -2.26 5.63
C HIS A 253 -14.69 -1.57 6.74
N PHE A 254 -14.33 -0.30 6.58
CA PHE A 254 -13.77 0.57 7.63
C PHE A 254 -14.76 1.68 7.99
N PRO A 255 -15.84 1.39 8.74
CA PRO A 255 -16.86 2.38 9.03
C PRO A 255 -16.41 3.54 9.95
N ASP A 256 -15.31 3.37 10.69
CA ASP A 256 -14.80 4.30 11.71
C ASP A 256 -13.66 5.22 11.22
N VAL A 257 -13.35 5.15 9.92
CA VAL A 257 -12.40 6.05 9.26
C VAL A 257 -13.15 7.16 8.53
N SER A 258 -12.50 8.30 8.35
CA SER A 258 -13.12 9.47 7.72
C SER A 258 -12.77 9.57 6.25
N PHE A 259 -11.57 9.11 5.84
CA PHE A 259 -11.07 9.29 4.48
C PHE A 259 -10.49 8.00 3.91
N VAL A 260 -10.79 7.73 2.64
CA VAL A 260 -10.10 6.74 1.81
C VAL A 260 -9.47 7.47 0.64
N CYS A 261 -8.14 7.52 0.62
CA CYS A 261 -7.35 8.31 -0.32
C CYS A 261 -6.73 7.40 -1.39
N ARG A 262 -6.95 7.73 -2.68
CA ARG A 262 -6.36 7.00 -3.81
C ARG A 262 -5.12 7.71 -4.34
N GLY A 263 -3.95 7.11 -4.13
CA GLY A 263 -2.68 7.56 -4.69
C GLY A 263 -1.77 8.28 -3.68
N ALA A 264 -1.11 9.35 -4.11
CA ALA A 264 -0.03 10.04 -3.39
C ALA A 264 -0.55 10.81 -2.16
N GLY A 265 -0.24 10.31 -0.96
CA GLY A 265 -0.71 10.88 0.31
C GLY A 265 -0.25 12.32 0.53
N GLU A 266 0.97 12.65 0.13
CA GLU A 266 1.57 13.98 0.29
C GLU A 266 0.81 15.08 -0.47
N VAL A 267 0.01 14.73 -1.47
CA VAL A 267 -0.89 15.66 -2.19
C VAL A 267 -2.17 15.92 -1.40
N PHE A 268 -2.70 14.90 -0.71
CA PHE A 268 -3.93 15.02 0.09
C PHE A 268 -3.69 15.79 1.39
N LEU A 269 -2.62 15.48 2.11
CA LEU A 269 -2.46 15.90 3.51
C LEU A 269 -2.48 17.43 3.73
N PRO A 270 -1.80 18.26 2.92
CA PRO A 270 -1.87 19.71 3.08
C PRO A 270 -3.27 20.29 2.87
N GLN A 271 -4.08 19.62 2.04
CA GLN A 271 -5.45 20.04 1.73
C GLN A 271 -6.39 19.59 2.84
N LEU A 272 -6.31 18.33 3.26
CA LEU A 272 -7.10 17.80 4.39
C LEU A 272 -6.81 18.57 5.68
N ALA A 273 -5.55 18.84 6.00
CA ALA A 273 -5.15 19.59 7.18
C ALA A 273 -5.84 20.97 7.26
N ARG A 274 -5.89 21.70 6.15
CA ARG A 274 -6.55 23.02 6.07
C ARG A 274 -8.07 22.92 6.09
N ILE A 275 -8.63 21.97 5.34
CA ILE A 275 -10.08 21.82 5.23
C ILE A 275 -10.69 21.43 6.59
N LEU A 276 -10.05 20.51 7.33
CA LEU A 276 -10.58 20.03 8.60
C LEU A 276 -10.51 21.09 9.71
N GLY A 277 -9.47 21.92 9.72
CA GLY A 277 -9.25 22.88 10.81
C GLY A 277 -9.23 22.18 12.17
N GLU A 278 -9.95 22.73 13.15
CA GLU A 278 -10.05 22.15 14.50
C GLU A 278 -11.18 21.11 14.67
N GLY A 279 -11.88 20.76 13.59
CA GLY A 279 -12.95 19.78 13.62
C GLY A 279 -12.49 18.36 13.96
N ASP A 280 -13.40 17.55 14.51
CA ASP A 280 -13.18 16.15 14.84
C ASP A 280 -14.24 15.23 14.23
N ILE A 281 -14.11 13.92 14.44
CA ILE A 281 -15.03 12.94 13.85
C ILE A 281 -16.47 13.01 14.40
N ASP A 282 -16.69 13.65 15.56
CA ASP A 282 -18.04 13.81 16.13
C ASP A 282 -18.77 15.04 15.62
N THR A 283 -18.04 15.94 14.96
CA THR A 283 -18.59 17.19 14.45
C THR A 283 -18.93 17.02 12.97
N PRO A 284 -20.19 17.25 12.56
CA PRO A 284 -20.56 17.21 11.14
C PRO A 284 -19.70 18.17 10.33
N LEU A 285 -19.32 17.75 9.12
CA LEU A 285 -18.62 18.64 8.21
C LEU A 285 -19.54 19.81 7.82
N THR A 286 -18.98 21.02 7.79
CA THR A 286 -19.69 22.21 7.31
C THR A 286 -19.87 22.16 5.78
N GLU A 287 -20.83 22.91 5.24
CA GLU A 287 -21.04 22.97 3.78
C GLU A 287 -19.79 23.47 3.02
N GLY A 288 -19.00 24.35 3.64
CA GLY A 288 -17.73 24.81 3.06
C GLY A 288 -16.67 23.71 3.02
N GLN A 289 -16.59 22.88 4.06
CA GLN A 289 -15.71 21.70 4.07
C GLN A 289 -16.17 20.67 3.03
N VAL A 290 -17.47 20.39 2.95
CA VAL A 290 -18.04 19.47 1.95
C VAL A 290 -17.71 19.93 0.54
N THR A 291 -17.89 21.23 0.25
CA THR A 291 -17.55 21.83 -1.06
C THR A 291 -16.07 21.65 -1.38
N ALA A 292 -15.18 21.95 -0.42
CA ALA A 292 -13.75 21.86 -0.60
C ALA A 292 -13.29 20.40 -0.80
N LEU A 293 -13.85 19.44 -0.06
CA LEU A 293 -13.55 18.01 -0.20
C LEU A 293 -14.04 17.45 -1.53
N LEU A 294 -15.26 17.78 -1.95
CA LEU A 294 -15.81 17.35 -3.24
C LEU A 294 -15.01 17.87 -4.43
N ALA A 295 -14.24 18.95 -4.27
CA ALA A 295 -13.34 19.47 -5.30
C ALA A 295 -12.05 18.65 -5.43
N LEU A 296 -11.70 17.82 -4.44
CA LEU A 296 -10.54 16.92 -4.50
C LEU A 296 -10.82 15.73 -5.41
N ASP A 297 -9.78 15.13 -5.96
CA ASP A 297 -9.87 13.92 -6.77
C ASP A 297 -9.46 12.69 -5.95
N GLY A 298 -10.01 11.52 -6.28
CA GLY A 298 -9.57 10.24 -5.71
C GLY A 298 -9.86 10.08 -4.22
N LEU A 299 -10.88 10.76 -3.70
CA LEU A 299 -11.24 10.75 -2.28
C LEU A 299 -12.64 10.17 -2.06
N ILE A 300 -12.78 9.30 -1.06
CA ILE A 300 -14.07 8.98 -0.44
C ILE A 300 -14.05 9.51 0.99
N VAL A 301 -15.10 10.23 1.38
CA VAL A 301 -15.28 10.80 2.72
C VAL A 301 -16.47 10.15 3.40
N LEU A 302 -16.28 9.73 4.65
CA LEU A 302 -17.32 9.24 5.54
C LEU A 302 -17.51 10.25 6.68
N ASP A 303 -18.51 11.12 6.56
CA ASP A 303 -18.90 12.05 7.62
C ASP A 303 -20.10 11.45 8.36
N ARG A 304 -19.76 10.66 9.39
CA ARG A 304 -20.73 9.95 10.21
C ARG A 304 -21.58 10.89 11.04
N ALA A 305 -20.99 11.94 11.59
CA ALA A 305 -21.70 12.92 12.39
C ALA A 305 -22.75 13.66 11.56
N GLY A 306 -22.43 13.98 10.31
CA GLY A 306 -23.38 14.56 9.35
C GLY A 306 -24.27 13.55 8.62
N GLY A 307 -24.12 12.25 8.87
CA GLY A 307 -24.88 11.21 8.16
C GLY A 307 -24.67 11.25 6.64
N ARG A 308 -23.45 11.51 6.17
CA ARG A 308 -23.18 11.69 4.74
C ARG A 308 -21.95 10.94 4.24
N LEU A 309 -21.95 10.67 2.93
CA LEU A 309 -20.81 10.15 2.18
C LEU A 309 -20.50 11.09 1.01
N LEU A 310 -19.22 11.41 0.82
CA LEU A 310 -18.76 12.15 -0.36
C LEU A 310 -17.91 11.22 -1.23
N SER A 311 -18.23 11.13 -2.52
CA SER A 311 -17.38 10.49 -3.52
C SER A 311 -16.83 11.57 -4.44
N CYS A 312 -15.53 11.83 -4.37
CA CYS A 312 -14.89 12.99 -4.98
C CYS A 312 -14.04 12.53 -6.17
N ASN A 313 -14.70 12.22 -7.31
CA ASN A 313 -14.06 11.59 -8.47
C ASN A 313 -13.22 10.39 -8.04
N SER A 314 -13.88 9.44 -7.39
CA SER A 314 -13.21 8.29 -6.79
C SER A 314 -12.59 7.37 -7.82
N ALA A 315 -12.77 7.58 -9.14
CA ALA A 315 -12.07 6.89 -10.23
C ALA A 315 -10.62 7.37 -10.45
N LYS A 316 -10.29 8.60 -10.05
CA LYS A 316 -8.97 9.18 -10.23
C LYS A 316 -7.99 8.65 -9.18
N VAL A 317 -6.79 8.26 -9.61
CA VAL A 317 -5.64 8.05 -8.73
C VAL A 317 -4.82 9.34 -8.74
N VAL A 318 -4.64 9.95 -7.58
CA VAL A 318 -3.86 11.18 -7.43
C VAL A 318 -2.38 10.82 -7.48
N THR A 319 -1.63 11.50 -8.34
CA THR A 319 -0.20 11.30 -8.53
C THR A 319 0.53 12.61 -8.29
N VAL A 320 1.81 12.52 -7.96
CA VAL A 320 2.71 13.67 -8.07
C VAL A 320 3.05 13.86 -9.54
N THR A 321 3.14 15.09 -10.02
CA THR A 321 3.45 15.36 -11.44
C THR A 321 4.94 15.18 -11.76
N ASP A 322 5.81 15.52 -10.82
CA ASP A 322 7.26 15.48 -10.97
C ASP A 322 7.91 15.08 -9.63
N LEU A 323 8.58 13.92 -9.59
CA LEU A 323 9.21 13.43 -8.36
C LEU A 323 10.46 14.23 -7.98
N ASP A 324 11.12 14.90 -8.93
CA ASP A 324 12.30 15.74 -8.62
C ASP A 324 11.92 16.97 -7.79
N ARG A 325 10.66 17.42 -7.89
CA ARG A 325 10.14 18.56 -7.12
C ARG A 325 9.66 18.19 -5.72
N VAL A 326 9.64 16.91 -5.36
CA VAL A 326 9.21 16.49 -4.04
C VAL A 326 10.39 16.62 -3.08
N SER A 327 10.37 17.64 -2.23
CA SER A 327 11.35 17.79 -1.16
C SER A 327 11.06 16.85 0.01
N LEU A 328 12.09 16.40 0.70
CA LEU A 328 12.00 15.68 1.97
C LEU A 328 12.55 16.58 3.08
N ASP A 329 11.76 16.82 4.12
CA ASP A 329 12.21 17.50 5.32
C ASP A 329 12.85 16.47 6.25
N LEU A 330 14.18 16.41 6.21
CA LEU A 330 14.95 15.47 7.02
C LEU A 330 14.93 15.83 8.52
N SER A 331 14.40 16.99 8.93
CA SER A 331 14.31 17.35 10.35
C SER A 331 13.39 16.43 11.17
N TYR A 332 12.51 15.66 10.51
CA TYR A 332 11.72 14.61 11.14
C TYR A 332 12.52 13.33 11.43
N LEU A 333 13.75 13.22 10.93
CA LEU A 333 14.61 12.09 11.17
C LEU A 333 15.34 12.20 12.51
N ARG A 334 15.50 11.05 13.16
CA ARG A 334 16.23 10.90 14.42
C ARG A 334 17.38 9.93 14.18
N PRO A 335 18.41 9.91 15.04
CA PRO A 335 19.56 9.02 14.85
C PRO A 335 19.17 7.56 14.62
N HIS A 336 18.20 7.03 15.37
CA HIS A 336 17.77 5.64 15.22
C HIS A 336 17.03 5.33 13.92
N HIS A 337 16.42 6.32 13.26
CA HIS A 337 15.73 6.12 11.98
C HIS A 337 16.68 5.74 10.84
N ILE A 338 17.94 6.19 10.92
CA ILE A 338 18.90 6.10 9.81
C ILE A 338 20.27 5.54 10.22
N ALA A 339 20.46 5.15 11.48
CA ALA A 339 21.69 4.51 11.95
C ALA A 339 21.98 3.16 11.27
N ALA A 340 20.94 2.49 10.76
CA ALA A 340 21.06 1.21 10.06
C ALA A 340 21.13 1.35 8.52
N GLY A 341 20.98 2.57 8.00
CA GLY A 341 20.89 2.87 6.58
C GLY A 341 19.69 3.74 6.25
N VAL A 342 19.57 4.14 4.99
CA VAL A 342 18.47 4.95 4.46
C VAL A 342 17.67 4.15 3.45
N GLU A 343 16.34 4.23 3.53
CA GLU A 343 15.43 3.73 2.51
C GLU A 343 15.05 4.87 1.56
N LEU A 344 15.21 4.66 0.25
CA LEU A 344 14.81 5.60 -0.79
C LEU A 344 13.88 4.93 -1.82
N SER A 345 12.65 5.41 -1.89
CA SER A 345 11.78 5.32 -3.06
C SER A 345 12.14 6.45 -4.03
N THR A 346 12.79 6.05 -5.10
CA THR A 346 13.29 6.94 -6.15
C THR A 346 12.45 6.90 -7.42
N SER A 347 11.52 5.95 -7.52
CA SER A 347 10.48 5.88 -8.54
C SER A 347 9.15 5.36 -8.01
N ARG A 348 8.09 5.55 -8.80
CA ARG A 348 6.73 5.08 -8.54
C ARG A 348 6.17 4.37 -9.77
N GLY A 349 5.63 3.18 -9.52
CA GLY A 349 5.14 2.30 -10.57
C GLY A 349 6.24 1.49 -11.22
N CYS A 350 5.85 0.67 -12.18
CA CYS A 350 6.74 -0.24 -12.90
C CYS A 350 6.14 -0.53 -14.28
N LEU A 351 6.94 -0.67 -15.33
CA LEU A 351 6.44 -0.92 -16.69
C LEU A 351 5.96 -2.37 -16.93
N HIS A 352 6.28 -3.29 -16.02
CA HIS A 352 5.98 -4.71 -16.17
C HIS A 352 4.50 -5.06 -15.98
N ARG A 353 4.08 -6.18 -16.61
CA ARG A 353 2.69 -6.65 -16.66
C ARG A 353 2.42 -7.89 -15.80
N CYS A 354 3.23 -8.08 -14.76
CA CYS A 354 3.16 -9.24 -13.87
C CYS A 354 1.71 -9.49 -13.43
N THR A 355 1.19 -10.69 -13.65
CA THR A 355 -0.25 -10.97 -13.48
C THR A 355 -0.67 -10.94 -12.01
N PHE A 356 0.25 -11.21 -11.10
CA PHE A 356 0.01 -11.25 -9.66
C PHE A 356 0.19 -9.91 -8.95
N CYS A 357 0.91 -8.97 -9.57
CA CYS A 357 1.34 -7.75 -8.91
C CYS A 357 0.17 -6.78 -8.71
N SER A 358 0.09 -6.20 -7.51
CA SER A 358 -0.90 -5.20 -7.09
C SER A 358 -0.29 -3.83 -6.78
N ILE A 359 0.88 -3.50 -7.33
CA ILE A 359 1.50 -2.18 -7.13
C ILE A 359 0.62 -1.06 -7.71
N ILE A 360 0.73 0.13 -7.10
CA ILE A 360 0.17 1.36 -7.66
C ILE A 360 1.00 1.75 -8.88
N GLY A 361 0.37 2.24 -9.94
CA GLY A 361 1.10 2.72 -11.11
C GLY A 361 1.70 1.60 -11.97
N ARG A 362 1.21 0.36 -11.88
CA ARG A 362 1.58 -0.70 -12.82
C ARG A 362 1.39 -0.26 -14.27
N GLU A 363 2.36 -0.58 -15.13
CA GLU A 363 2.50 -0.15 -16.52
C GLU A 363 2.63 1.37 -16.73
N SER A 364 2.94 2.11 -15.67
CA SER A 364 3.40 3.50 -15.72
C SER A 364 4.67 3.60 -14.88
N TYR A 365 5.52 4.57 -15.19
CA TYR A 365 6.76 4.74 -14.47
C TYR A 365 7.05 6.22 -14.38
N GLN A 366 7.31 6.67 -13.15
CA GLN A 366 7.75 8.02 -12.87
C GLN A 366 8.92 7.89 -11.91
N ALA A 367 10.03 8.52 -12.23
CA ALA A 367 11.23 8.42 -11.42
C ALA A 367 11.85 9.79 -11.21
N ARG A 368 12.61 9.90 -10.11
CA ARG A 368 13.58 10.98 -9.94
C ARG A 368 14.71 10.84 -10.94
N SER A 369 15.26 11.94 -11.43
CA SER A 369 16.54 11.89 -12.15
C SER A 369 17.66 11.37 -11.23
N ALA A 370 18.73 10.81 -11.81
CA ALA A 370 19.88 10.37 -11.02
C ALA A 370 20.50 11.53 -10.23
N GLY A 371 20.55 12.74 -10.82
CA GLY A 371 21.02 13.96 -10.14
C GLY A 371 20.21 14.28 -8.88
N SER A 372 18.87 14.30 -8.99
CA SER A 372 17.96 14.49 -7.86
C SER A 372 18.12 13.45 -6.75
N VAL A 373 18.45 12.19 -7.11
CA VAL A 373 18.80 11.16 -6.10
C VAL A 373 20.11 11.50 -5.39
N PHE A 374 21.13 11.98 -6.09
CA PHE A 374 22.39 12.39 -5.48
C PHE A 374 22.28 13.65 -4.63
N ASP A 375 21.47 14.63 -5.06
CA ASP A 375 21.16 15.80 -4.25
C ASP A 375 20.55 15.37 -2.91
N LEU A 376 19.58 14.44 -2.95
CA LEU A 376 18.98 13.87 -1.75
C LEU A 376 19.99 13.13 -0.87
N LEU A 377 20.89 12.32 -1.44
CA LEU A 377 21.97 11.68 -0.66
C LEU A 377 22.92 12.73 -0.04
N GLY A 378 23.19 13.82 -0.74
CA GLY A 378 23.92 14.97 -0.20
C GLY A 378 23.19 15.62 0.97
N ASP A 379 21.86 15.71 0.93
CA ASP A 379 21.05 16.22 2.03
C ASP A 379 21.16 15.32 3.26
N TYR A 380 21.14 13.99 3.07
CA TYR A 380 21.37 13.02 4.15
C TYR A 380 22.75 13.17 4.78
N ASP A 381 23.83 13.29 4.00
CA ASP A 381 25.19 13.47 4.55
C ASP A 381 25.30 14.77 5.37
N ARG A 382 24.66 15.86 4.92
CA ARG A 382 24.59 17.11 5.71
C ARG A 382 23.77 16.94 6.98
N HIS A 383 22.65 16.22 6.92
CA HIS A 383 21.83 15.95 8.08
C HIS A 383 22.56 15.05 9.10
N TYR A 384 23.44 14.15 8.64
CA TYR A 384 24.28 13.34 9.54
C TYR A 384 25.21 14.20 10.40
N ALA A 385 25.79 15.26 9.83
CA ALA A 385 26.59 16.20 10.62
C ALA A 385 25.75 16.92 11.70
N GLN A 386 24.46 17.16 11.45
CA GLN A 386 23.55 17.74 12.45
C GLN A 386 23.23 16.77 13.58
N LEU A 387 23.08 15.47 13.28
CA LEU A 387 22.70 14.45 14.25
C LEU A 387 23.87 13.91 15.08
N TRP A 388 25.05 13.74 14.47
CA TRP A 388 26.23 13.12 15.09
C TRP A 388 27.43 14.06 15.24
N GLY A 389 27.32 15.30 14.75
CA GLY A 389 28.42 16.27 14.73
C GLY A 389 29.30 16.15 13.48
N GLU A 390 30.06 17.20 13.19
CA GLU A 390 31.11 17.16 12.17
C GLU A 390 32.32 16.40 12.70
N GLY A 391 32.79 15.42 11.94
CA GLY A 391 33.93 14.58 12.30
C GLY A 391 34.89 14.34 11.14
N PRO A 392 36.05 13.71 11.42
CA PRO A 392 36.97 13.28 10.37
C PRO A 392 36.26 12.41 9.34
N ARG A 393 36.61 12.56 8.06
CA ARG A 393 36.12 11.71 6.99
C ARG A 393 37.10 10.57 6.71
N ASP A 394 36.58 9.37 6.49
CA ASP A 394 37.39 8.23 6.06
C ASP A 394 37.78 8.31 4.57
N GLU A 395 38.49 7.30 4.06
CA GLU A 395 38.92 7.22 2.66
C GLU A 395 37.77 7.24 1.63
N ARG A 396 36.54 6.94 2.06
CA ARG A 396 35.33 6.98 1.24
C ARG A 396 34.54 8.28 1.44
N GLY A 397 35.08 9.23 2.20
CA GLY A 397 34.40 10.48 2.52
C GLY A 397 33.30 10.34 3.57
N ARG A 398 33.20 9.22 4.31
CA ARG A 398 32.18 9.03 5.36
C ARG A 398 32.59 9.74 6.64
N ASN A 399 31.67 10.46 7.26
CA ASN A 399 31.89 11.01 8.60
C ASN A 399 32.02 9.86 9.62
N THR A 400 33.19 9.76 10.27
CA THR A 400 33.53 8.67 11.19
C THR A 400 32.73 8.65 12.49
N LEU A 401 32.01 9.73 12.81
CA LEU A 401 31.08 9.79 13.95
C LEU A 401 29.72 9.13 13.65
N VAL A 402 29.38 8.98 12.37
CA VAL A 402 28.15 8.33 11.93
C VAL A 402 28.34 6.82 11.98
N PRO A 403 27.36 6.05 12.48
CA PRO A 403 27.41 4.59 12.39
C PRO A 403 27.69 4.15 10.96
N ARG A 404 28.62 3.20 10.77
CA ARG A 404 29.02 2.72 9.42
C ARG A 404 27.81 2.36 8.55
N ASN A 405 26.80 1.73 9.13
CA ASN A 405 25.59 1.32 8.43
C ASN A 405 24.72 2.49 7.96
N GLY A 406 24.86 3.69 8.53
CA GLY A 406 24.12 4.87 8.09
C GLY A 406 24.41 5.26 6.64
N TYR A 407 25.57 4.93 6.10
CA TYR A 407 25.89 5.18 4.68
C TYR A 407 25.36 4.08 3.73
N ARG A 408 24.55 3.13 4.23
CA ARG A 408 23.90 2.12 3.39
C ARG A 408 22.60 2.64 2.83
N VAL A 409 22.34 2.37 1.55
CA VAL A 409 21.14 2.82 0.84
C VAL A 409 20.35 1.61 0.36
N HIS A 410 19.10 1.49 0.82
CA HIS A 410 18.12 0.60 0.23
C HIS A 410 17.25 1.38 -0.75
N ILE A 411 17.25 0.99 -2.02
CA ILE A 411 16.31 1.51 -3.01
C ILE A 411 15.06 0.63 -3.00
N SER A 412 13.91 1.20 -2.61
CA SER A 412 12.62 0.49 -2.50
C SER A 412 11.72 0.65 -3.72
N ASP A 413 12.30 1.00 -4.87
CA ASP A 413 11.64 0.99 -6.17
C ASP A 413 11.13 -0.43 -6.52
N ASP A 414 9.96 -0.52 -7.16
CA ASP A 414 9.42 -1.79 -7.67
C ASP A 414 10.34 -2.41 -8.75
N ASP A 415 10.98 -1.56 -9.55
CA ASP A 415 12.04 -1.94 -10.48
C ASP A 415 12.92 -0.72 -10.79
N PHE A 416 14.13 -0.72 -10.25
CA PHE A 416 15.06 0.40 -10.38
C PHE A 416 15.60 0.56 -11.81
N ALA A 417 15.74 -0.55 -12.56
CA ALA A 417 16.35 -0.57 -13.88
C ALA A 417 15.35 -0.37 -15.04
N CYS A 418 14.06 -0.13 -14.73
CA CYS A 418 13.04 0.17 -15.73
C CYS A 418 13.42 1.34 -16.66
N ASP A 419 14.11 2.34 -16.12
CA ASP A 419 14.77 3.41 -16.89
C ASP A 419 16.27 3.16 -16.93
N ARG A 420 16.72 2.58 -18.05
CA ARG A 420 18.10 2.14 -18.26
C ARG A 420 19.11 3.26 -18.10
N ASP A 421 18.89 4.40 -18.74
CA ASP A 421 19.87 5.48 -18.80
C ASP A 421 19.99 6.17 -17.44
N ARG A 422 18.86 6.33 -16.74
CA ARG A 422 18.83 6.78 -15.35
C ARG A 422 19.60 5.83 -14.43
N ALA A 423 19.35 4.52 -14.52
CA ALA A 423 20.03 3.52 -13.69
C ALA A 423 21.54 3.53 -13.95
N LEU A 424 21.96 3.60 -15.22
CA LEU A 424 23.36 3.68 -15.63
C LEU A 424 24.05 4.95 -15.09
N ALA A 425 23.40 6.10 -15.18
CA ALA A 425 23.90 7.34 -14.59
C ALA A 425 24.04 7.24 -13.06
N PHE A 426 23.05 6.63 -12.39
CA PHE A 426 23.08 6.40 -10.95
C PHE A 426 24.23 5.47 -10.52
N PHE A 427 24.38 4.29 -11.12
CA PHE A 427 25.44 3.37 -10.71
C PHE A 427 26.84 3.94 -10.95
N ARG A 428 27.04 4.68 -12.05
CA ARG A 428 28.31 5.37 -12.29
C ARG A 428 28.61 6.42 -11.23
N GLY A 429 27.61 7.25 -10.89
CA GLY A 429 27.78 8.35 -9.93
C GLY A 429 27.85 7.90 -8.47
N LEU A 430 27.20 6.80 -8.09
CA LEU A 430 27.15 6.32 -6.70
C LEU A 430 28.55 6.08 -6.10
N ARG A 431 29.49 5.59 -6.90
CA ARG A 431 30.86 5.28 -6.46
C ARG A 431 31.63 6.51 -5.99
N GLU A 432 31.27 7.67 -6.53
CA GLU A 432 31.85 8.98 -6.19
C GLU A 432 31.26 9.57 -4.89
N THR A 433 30.28 8.89 -4.29
CA THR A 433 29.63 9.30 -3.03
C THR A 433 30.14 8.45 -1.85
N PRO A 434 29.93 8.89 -0.60
CA PRO A 434 30.20 8.06 0.58
C PRO A 434 29.21 6.90 0.76
N PHE A 435 28.11 6.88 0.01
CA PHE A 435 27.02 5.92 0.16
C PHE A 435 27.24 4.64 -0.66
N ARG A 436 26.72 3.52 -0.17
CA ARG A 436 26.74 2.23 -0.87
C ARG A 436 25.40 1.52 -0.75
N LEU A 437 25.04 0.72 -1.75
CA LEU A 437 23.79 -0.02 -1.74
C LEU A 437 23.83 -1.13 -0.68
N SER A 438 22.81 -1.17 0.17
CA SER A 438 22.36 -2.42 0.76
C SER A 438 21.57 -3.18 -0.30
N SER A 439 20.55 -2.61 -0.90
CA SER A 439 19.90 -3.32 -2.00
C SER A 439 19.10 -2.44 -2.92
N CYS A 440 18.94 -2.89 -4.15
CA CYS A 440 17.96 -2.39 -5.10
C CYS A 440 17.33 -3.57 -5.83
N GLN A 441 16.06 -3.41 -6.21
CA GLN A 441 15.32 -4.42 -6.95
C GLN A 441 15.37 -4.14 -8.46
N VAL A 442 15.59 -5.18 -9.26
CA VAL A 442 15.56 -5.11 -10.73
C VAL A 442 14.88 -6.34 -11.34
N SER A 443 14.24 -6.17 -12.49
CA SER A 443 13.73 -7.30 -13.29
C SER A 443 14.82 -7.93 -14.16
N ILE A 444 14.73 -9.25 -14.37
CA ILE A 444 15.59 -9.95 -15.36
C ILE A 444 15.45 -9.32 -16.75
N ALA A 445 14.25 -8.88 -17.12
CA ALA A 445 14.03 -8.29 -18.45
C ALA A 445 14.76 -6.96 -18.64
N ASP A 446 15.01 -6.21 -17.57
CA ASP A 446 15.63 -4.88 -17.66
C ASP A 446 17.16 -4.95 -17.54
N LEU A 447 17.70 -6.14 -17.24
CA LEU A 447 19.13 -6.47 -17.34
C LEU A 447 19.52 -7.07 -18.71
N CYS A 448 18.55 -7.33 -19.57
CA CYS A 448 18.74 -7.93 -20.88
C CYS A 448 18.71 -6.87 -22.00
N ARG A 449 19.48 -7.09 -23.07
CA ARG A 449 19.44 -6.26 -24.27
C ARG A 449 18.09 -6.35 -24.97
N ARG A 450 17.70 -5.24 -25.60
CA ARG A 450 16.54 -5.15 -26.48
C ARG A 450 16.99 -4.70 -27.86
N GLU A 451 16.54 -5.40 -28.90
CA GLU A 451 16.81 -5.06 -30.29
C GLU A 451 15.49 -5.09 -31.08
N GLY A 452 15.14 -4.00 -31.75
CA GLY A 452 13.85 -3.90 -32.46
C GLY A 452 12.62 -4.16 -31.57
N GLY A 453 12.70 -3.84 -30.28
CA GLY A 453 11.64 -4.11 -29.29
C GLY A 453 11.58 -5.56 -28.78
N LYS A 454 12.39 -6.48 -29.34
CA LYS A 454 12.49 -7.86 -28.87
C LYS A 454 13.50 -7.96 -27.73
N LEU A 455 13.12 -8.67 -26.66
CA LEU A 455 14.04 -9.02 -25.58
C LEU A 455 14.95 -10.16 -26.02
N LEU A 456 16.26 -9.98 -25.87
CA LEU A 456 17.26 -10.99 -26.18
C LEU A 456 17.76 -11.63 -24.89
N ALA A 457 18.12 -12.92 -24.94
CA ALA A 457 18.78 -13.62 -23.83
C ALA A 457 20.28 -13.26 -23.76
N GLU A 458 20.57 -11.96 -23.89
CA GLU A 458 21.89 -11.37 -23.88
C GLU A 458 21.94 -10.31 -22.79
N PRO A 459 22.95 -10.31 -21.91
CA PRO A 459 23.07 -9.29 -20.88
C PRO A 459 23.32 -7.90 -21.49
N ASP A 460 22.72 -6.87 -20.89
CA ASP A 460 23.10 -5.48 -21.17
C ASP A 460 24.43 -5.16 -20.49
N HIS A 461 25.52 -5.44 -21.21
CA HIS A 461 26.86 -5.30 -20.65
C HIS A 461 27.17 -3.86 -20.22
N GLU A 462 26.64 -2.83 -20.88
CA GLU A 462 26.93 -1.45 -20.48
C GLU A 462 26.28 -1.11 -19.12
N LEU A 463 25.04 -1.53 -18.90
CA LEU A 463 24.38 -1.38 -17.61
C LEU A 463 25.08 -2.21 -16.52
N LEU A 464 25.41 -3.46 -16.83
CA LEU A 464 26.07 -4.37 -15.89
C LEU A 464 27.54 -4.00 -15.61
N ASP A 465 28.20 -3.27 -16.52
CA ASP A 465 29.52 -2.65 -16.30
C ASP A 465 29.41 -1.47 -15.32
N ALA A 466 28.30 -0.73 -15.35
CA ALA A 466 28.04 0.31 -14.35
C ALA A 466 27.74 -0.28 -12.96
N MET A 467 27.05 -1.43 -12.89
CA MET A 467 26.74 -2.15 -11.65
C MET A 467 27.95 -2.90 -11.05
N SER A 468 29.07 -2.21 -10.82
CA SER A 468 30.25 -2.87 -10.25
C SER A 468 30.03 -3.33 -8.79
N PRO A 469 30.73 -4.38 -8.33
CA PRO A 469 30.55 -4.90 -6.96
C PRO A 469 30.76 -3.86 -5.87
N ASP A 470 31.69 -2.92 -6.07
CA ASP A 470 31.99 -1.82 -5.15
C ASP A 470 30.86 -0.79 -4.98
N CYS A 471 29.78 -0.87 -5.76
CA CYS A 471 28.52 -0.15 -5.50
C CYS A 471 27.80 -0.65 -4.25
N PHE A 472 28.11 -1.85 -3.77
CA PHE A 472 27.42 -2.52 -2.67
C PHE A 472 28.28 -2.53 -1.39
N ASP A 473 27.67 -2.28 -0.23
CA ASP A 473 28.40 -2.04 1.03
C ASP A 473 29.18 -3.26 1.55
N ASP A 474 28.62 -4.47 1.44
CA ASP A 474 29.28 -5.70 1.88
C ASP A 474 30.27 -6.26 0.83
N HIS A 475 30.62 -5.51 -0.22
CA HIS A 475 31.62 -5.95 -1.20
C HIS A 475 32.99 -6.19 -0.53
N GLY A 476 33.57 -7.36 -0.80
CA GLY A 476 34.84 -7.79 -0.21
C GLY A 476 34.75 -8.23 1.24
N ALA A 477 33.55 -8.26 1.84
CA ALA A 477 33.38 -8.77 3.20
C ALA A 477 33.72 -10.28 3.26
N ALA A 478 34.44 -10.68 4.31
CA ALA A 478 34.73 -12.08 4.57
C ALA A 478 33.46 -12.78 5.10
N LEU A 479 32.70 -13.40 4.19
CA LEU A 479 31.50 -14.14 4.54
C LEU A 479 31.83 -15.61 4.84
N PRO A 480 31.23 -16.22 5.88
CA PRO A 480 31.39 -17.65 6.15
C PRO A 480 30.93 -18.49 4.97
N ALA A 481 31.71 -19.51 4.59
CA ALA A 481 31.40 -20.38 3.45
C ALA A 481 29.96 -20.96 3.49
N ARG A 482 29.48 -21.27 4.70
CA ARG A 482 28.11 -21.77 4.94
C ARG A 482 27.02 -20.78 4.52
N ASP A 483 27.28 -19.47 4.61
CA ASP A 483 26.29 -18.43 4.33
C ASP A 483 26.09 -18.23 2.82
N PHE A 484 27.01 -18.73 1.99
CA PHE A 484 26.80 -18.81 0.54
C PHE A 484 25.81 -19.91 0.14
N VAL A 485 25.65 -20.96 0.95
CA VAL A 485 24.86 -22.15 0.58
C VAL A 485 23.55 -22.24 1.39
N ALA A 486 23.48 -21.61 2.56
CA ALA A 486 22.34 -21.70 3.49
C ALA A 486 21.18 -20.74 3.13
N ASP A 487 20.51 -20.97 2.01
CA ASP A 487 19.36 -20.16 1.54
C ASP A 487 18.05 -20.41 2.30
N HIS A 488 18.08 -21.23 3.36
CA HIS A 488 16.91 -21.59 4.18
C HIS A 488 16.74 -20.72 5.44
N ARG A 489 17.51 -19.63 5.56
CA ARG A 489 17.49 -18.71 6.70
C ARG A 489 17.83 -17.29 6.27
N SER A 490 17.43 -16.31 7.08
CA SER A 490 17.88 -14.92 6.90
C SER A 490 19.40 -14.84 7.02
N ARG A 491 20.03 -14.06 6.13
CA ARG A 491 21.47 -13.82 6.13
C ARG A 491 21.79 -12.57 6.95
N ALA A 492 22.95 -12.57 7.61
CA ALA A 492 23.39 -11.46 8.45
C ALA A 492 24.01 -10.28 7.67
N TRP A 493 24.17 -10.45 6.36
CA TRP A 493 24.67 -9.43 5.43
C TRP A 493 23.52 -9.07 4.48
N SER A 494 23.44 -7.81 4.08
CA SER A 494 22.26 -7.21 3.43
C SER A 494 22.56 -6.52 2.11
N SER A 495 23.78 -6.69 1.55
CA SER A 495 24.19 -6.10 0.27
C SER A 495 23.96 -6.99 -0.95
N TYR A 496 22.83 -6.82 -1.66
CA TYR A 496 22.48 -7.61 -2.85
C TYR A 496 21.78 -6.80 -3.93
N LEU A 497 22.01 -7.21 -5.18
CA LEU A 497 21.06 -6.94 -6.25
C LEU A 497 19.87 -7.90 -6.11
N GLN A 498 18.69 -7.38 -5.81
CA GLN A 498 17.50 -8.23 -5.69
C GLN A 498 16.89 -8.40 -7.08
N ILE A 499 16.83 -9.63 -7.58
CA ILE A 499 16.31 -9.94 -8.90
C ILE A 499 14.92 -10.56 -8.81
N GLY A 500 13.95 -9.93 -9.46
CA GLY A 500 12.55 -10.39 -9.48
C GLY A 500 12.35 -11.58 -10.42
N VAL A 501 12.84 -12.78 -10.04
CA VAL A 501 12.79 -14.01 -10.85
C VAL A 501 11.40 -14.65 -10.85
N GLU A 502 10.80 -14.76 -9.67
CA GLU A 502 9.51 -15.38 -9.34
C GLU A 502 9.38 -16.87 -9.67
N SER A 503 9.90 -17.36 -10.79
CA SER A 503 9.91 -18.77 -11.13
C SER A 503 11.05 -19.14 -12.07
N PHE A 504 11.40 -20.43 -12.08
CA PHE A 504 12.48 -21.00 -12.88
C PHE A 504 11.96 -21.90 -14.03
N SER A 505 10.65 -21.85 -14.30
CA SER A 505 9.97 -22.57 -15.38
C SER A 505 9.38 -21.59 -16.39
N ASP A 506 9.63 -21.83 -17.68
CA ASP A 506 9.09 -20.98 -18.76
C ASP A 506 7.56 -20.94 -18.76
N VAL A 507 6.92 -22.05 -18.38
CA VAL A 507 5.47 -22.14 -18.27
C VAL A 507 4.97 -21.24 -17.14
N GLU A 508 5.63 -21.26 -15.99
CA GLU A 508 5.28 -20.41 -14.86
C GLU A 508 5.58 -18.94 -15.12
N LEU A 509 6.73 -18.62 -15.70
CA LEU A 509 7.09 -17.26 -16.10
C LEU A 509 6.06 -16.66 -17.07
N ALA A 510 5.55 -17.46 -18.02
CA ALA A 510 4.45 -17.07 -18.90
C ALA A 510 3.15 -16.83 -18.12
N ARG A 511 2.76 -17.73 -17.20
CA ARG A 511 1.57 -17.55 -16.34
C ARG A 511 1.64 -16.30 -15.47
N LEU A 512 2.82 -16.02 -14.92
CA LEU A 512 3.11 -14.86 -14.08
C LEU A 512 3.26 -13.57 -14.91
N GLY A 513 3.31 -13.65 -16.24
CA GLY A 513 3.41 -12.50 -17.13
C GLY A 513 4.74 -11.75 -17.01
N LYS A 514 5.84 -12.46 -16.75
CA LYS A 514 7.16 -11.85 -16.52
C LYS A 514 7.83 -11.35 -17.81
N GLY A 515 7.43 -11.84 -18.98
CA GLY A 515 7.91 -11.35 -20.27
C GLY A 515 9.34 -11.77 -20.64
N TYR A 516 9.97 -12.64 -19.84
CA TYR A 516 11.24 -13.29 -20.14
C TYR A 516 11.14 -14.80 -19.93
N THR A 517 12.19 -15.52 -20.32
CA THR A 517 12.30 -16.98 -20.25
C THR A 517 13.48 -17.41 -19.38
N ARG A 518 13.60 -18.71 -19.12
CA ARG A 518 14.73 -19.32 -18.42
C ARG A 518 16.07 -19.07 -19.11
N ALA A 519 16.08 -18.93 -20.42
CA ALA A 519 17.30 -18.59 -21.16
C ALA A 519 17.84 -17.21 -20.75
N HIS A 520 16.94 -16.22 -20.62
CA HIS A 520 17.29 -14.88 -20.13
C HIS A 520 17.81 -14.96 -18.68
N LEU A 521 17.08 -15.68 -17.82
CA LEU A 521 17.47 -15.88 -16.42
C LEU A 521 18.89 -16.46 -16.29
N ARG A 522 19.19 -17.54 -17.02
CA ARG A 522 20.51 -18.18 -17.02
C ARG A 522 21.60 -17.21 -17.48
N ALA A 523 21.36 -16.46 -18.55
CA ALA A 523 22.32 -15.49 -19.06
C ALA A 523 22.64 -14.41 -18.01
N ILE A 524 21.61 -13.87 -17.35
CA ILE A 524 21.78 -12.83 -16.31
C ILE A 524 22.45 -13.39 -15.05
N VAL A 525 22.03 -14.55 -14.53
CA VAL A 525 22.64 -15.16 -13.34
C VAL A 525 24.12 -15.49 -13.59
N ALA A 526 24.44 -16.01 -14.78
CA ALA A 526 25.83 -16.30 -15.16
C ALA A 526 26.67 -15.02 -15.24
N GLU A 527 26.13 -13.96 -15.86
CA GLU A 527 26.85 -12.69 -16.02
C GLU A 527 27.04 -11.95 -14.69
N LEU A 528 26.03 -11.89 -13.83
CA LEU A 528 26.15 -11.32 -12.48
C LEU A 528 27.18 -12.08 -11.64
N SER A 529 27.17 -13.41 -11.72
CA SER A 529 28.15 -14.26 -11.03
C SER A 529 29.57 -14.06 -11.55
N ARG A 530 29.74 -13.94 -12.88
CA ARG A 530 31.04 -13.63 -13.51
C ARG A 530 31.59 -12.30 -13.02
N ARG A 531 30.72 -11.33 -12.77
CA ARG A 531 31.04 -10.00 -12.23
C ARG A 531 31.18 -9.97 -10.71
N GLN A 532 31.00 -11.10 -10.02
CA GLN A 532 31.06 -11.20 -8.56
C GLN A 532 30.03 -10.33 -7.84
N ILE A 533 28.85 -10.14 -8.46
CA ILE A 533 27.73 -9.41 -7.85
C ILE A 533 26.85 -10.42 -7.13
N HIS A 534 26.75 -10.28 -5.82
CA HIS A 534 25.78 -11.05 -5.03
C HIS A 534 24.36 -10.64 -5.40
N HIS A 535 23.52 -11.62 -5.71
CA HIS A 535 22.15 -11.37 -6.13
C HIS A 535 21.17 -12.36 -5.51
N ASP A 536 20.04 -11.80 -5.05
CA ASP A 536 18.97 -12.51 -4.35
C ASP A 536 17.75 -12.66 -5.26
N ALA A 537 17.41 -13.89 -5.60
CA ALA A 537 16.25 -14.21 -6.41
C ALA A 537 14.98 -14.28 -5.56
N TYR A 538 14.05 -13.35 -5.80
CA TYR A 538 12.67 -13.50 -5.35
C TYR A 538 12.06 -14.73 -6.01
N PHE A 539 11.45 -15.59 -5.22
CA PHE A 539 10.99 -16.90 -5.67
C PHE A 539 9.60 -17.23 -5.13
N ILE A 540 8.67 -17.46 -6.07
CA ILE A 540 7.34 -17.98 -5.85
C ILE A 540 7.35 -19.46 -6.27
N LEU A 541 7.34 -20.35 -5.29
CA LEU A 541 7.51 -21.78 -5.53
C LEU A 541 6.37 -22.37 -6.35
N SER A 542 5.14 -21.92 -6.15
CA SER A 542 3.96 -22.45 -6.84
C SER A 542 2.82 -21.43 -6.93
N ASN A 543 1.88 -21.67 -7.83
CA ASN A 543 0.56 -21.05 -7.86
C ASN A 543 -0.55 -22.10 -7.95
N ALA A 544 -1.80 -21.67 -8.08
CA ALA A 544 -2.97 -22.56 -8.11
C ALA A 544 -3.03 -23.52 -9.31
N GLU A 545 -2.23 -23.28 -10.35
CA GLU A 545 -2.16 -24.06 -11.60
C GLU A 545 -0.85 -24.85 -11.74
N THR A 546 0.10 -24.69 -10.81
CA THR A 546 1.37 -25.41 -10.83
C THR A 546 1.15 -26.90 -10.62
N THR A 547 1.62 -27.70 -11.56
CA THR A 547 1.57 -29.17 -11.51
C THR A 547 2.82 -29.74 -10.84
N GLY A 548 2.76 -31.00 -10.39
CA GLY A 548 3.92 -31.70 -9.82
C GLY A 548 5.16 -31.72 -10.74
N PRO A 549 5.03 -32.08 -12.04
CA PRO A 549 6.15 -32.03 -12.98
C PRO A 549 6.74 -30.61 -13.15
N GLU A 550 5.90 -29.58 -13.17
CA GLU A 550 6.37 -28.19 -13.25
C GLU A 550 7.14 -27.77 -12.00
N LEU A 551 6.66 -28.17 -10.81
CA LEU A 551 7.35 -27.92 -9.55
C LEU A 551 8.73 -28.60 -9.52
N ILE A 552 8.83 -29.85 -9.99
CA ILE A 552 10.11 -30.55 -10.12
C ILE A 552 11.04 -29.79 -11.09
N ALA A 553 10.54 -29.35 -12.24
CA ALA A 553 11.33 -28.59 -13.21
C ALA A 553 11.84 -27.25 -12.66
N VAL A 554 11.03 -26.57 -11.83
CA VAL A 554 11.46 -25.36 -11.11
C VAL A 554 12.59 -25.68 -10.13
N LEU A 555 12.43 -26.71 -9.31
CA LEU A 555 13.43 -27.09 -8.30
C LEU A 555 14.74 -27.58 -8.93
N ASP A 556 14.67 -28.37 -10.01
CA ASP A 556 15.84 -28.81 -10.78
C ASP A 556 16.66 -27.62 -11.27
N GLU A 557 15.99 -26.60 -11.81
CA GLU A 557 16.66 -25.40 -12.31
C GLU A 557 17.29 -24.57 -11.19
N VAL A 558 16.61 -24.42 -10.04
CA VAL A 558 17.18 -23.75 -8.86
C VAL A 558 18.44 -24.47 -8.38
N VAL A 559 18.39 -25.80 -8.25
CA VAL A 559 19.54 -26.61 -7.83
C VAL A 559 20.68 -26.45 -8.83
N ARG A 560 20.39 -26.50 -10.13
CA ARG A 560 21.39 -26.31 -11.19
C ARG A 560 22.10 -24.96 -11.07
N LEU A 561 21.34 -23.86 -10.98
CA LEU A 561 21.91 -22.53 -10.82
C LEU A 561 22.72 -22.40 -9.53
N LYS A 562 22.23 -22.97 -8.43
CA LYS A 562 22.95 -22.95 -7.14
C LYS A 562 24.25 -23.74 -7.19
N VAL A 563 24.28 -24.89 -7.88
CA VAL A 563 25.50 -25.68 -8.07
C VAL A 563 26.48 -24.96 -9.01
N SER A 564 26.00 -24.30 -10.06
CA SER A 564 26.84 -23.56 -11.00
C SER A 564 27.39 -22.24 -10.43
N HIS A 565 26.65 -21.58 -9.55
CA HIS A 565 26.95 -20.24 -9.04
C HIS A 565 26.81 -20.13 -7.51
N PRO A 566 27.44 -21.03 -6.71
CA PRO A 566 27.13 -21.20 -5.29
C PRO A 566 27.48 -19.98 -4.42
N LEU A 567 28.40 -19.12 -4.87
CA LEU A 567 28.87 -17.96 -4.09
C LEU A 567 28.01 -16.72 -4.29
N TYR A 568 27.51 -16.49 -5.51
CA TYR A 568 26.92 -15.22 -5.92
C TYR A 568 25.41 -15.30 -6.16
N PHE A 569 24.89 -16.47 -6.54
CA PHE A 569 23.47 -16.70 -6.73
C PHE A 569 22.82 -17.22 -5.45
N HIS A 570 21.80 -16.49 -5.01
CA HIS A 570 21.07 -16.76 -3.78
C HIS A 570 19.57 -16.80 -4.04
N VAL A 571 18.86 -17.70 -3.34
CA VAL A 571 17.39 -17.65 -3.27
C VAL A 571 17.00 -16.85 -2.03
N ARG A 572 16.06 -15.91 -2.18
CA ARG A 572 15.61 -15.07 -1.08
C ARG A 572 14.79 -15.89 -0.06
N PHE A 573 15.09 -15.70 1.21
CA PHE A 573 14.33 -16.26 2.34
C PHE A 573 13.51 -15.19 3.07
N PRO A 574 12.28 -15.48 3.51
CA PRO A 574 11.52 -16.71 3.25
C PRO A 574 11.08 -16.83 1.79
N VAL A 575 11.05 -18.06 1.27
CA VAL A 575 10.49 -18.35 -0.04
C VAL A 575 8.97 -18.18 0.00
N VAL A 576 8.39 -17.56 -1.03
CA VAL A 576 6.94 -17.49 -1.18
C VAL A 576 6.44 -18.85 -1.65
N ALA A 577 6.05 -19.72 -0.70
CA ALA A 577 5.68 -21.11 -0.99
C ALA A 577 4.51 -21.23 -1.98
N ARG A 578 3.58 -20.28 -1.96
CA ARG A 578 2.46 -20.22 -2.89
C ARG A 578 2.08 -18.78 -3.20
N LEU A 579 1.75 -18.51 -4.46
CA LEU A 579 1.21 -17.24 -4.88
C LEU A 579 -0.15 -16.99 -4.21
N VAL A 580 -0.25 -15.88 -3.49
CA VAL A 580 -1.52 -15.35 -3.00
C VAL A 580 -2.03 -14.31 -4.00
N SER A 581 -3.12 -14.62 -4.70
CA SER A 581 -3.73 -13.69 -5.64
C SER A 581 -4.66 -12.72 -4.90
N TYR A 582 -4.28 -11.45 -4.84
CA TYR A 582 -5.10 -10.39 -4.27
C TYR A 582 -6.25 -9.96 -5.19
N PHE A 583 -7.35 -9.50 -4.61
CA PHE A 583 -8.58 -9.15 -5.32
C PHE A 583 -8.40 -8.27 -6.58
N PRO A 584 -7.58 -7.19 -6.58
CA PRO A 584 -7.39 -6.37 -7.78
C PRO A 584 -6.39 -6.93 -8.80
N SER A 585 -5.73 -8.07 -8.52
CA SER A 585 -4.70 -8.62 -9.41
C SER A 585 -5.29 -9.33 -10.63
N ALA A 586 -4.53 -9.37 -11.72
CA ALA A 586 -4.94 -10.10 -12.92
C ALA A 586 -5.00 -11.62 -12.68
N SER A 587 -4.14 -12.15 -11.82
CA SER A 587 -4.14 -13.57 -11.43
C SER A 587 -5.41 -13.93 -10.66
N TYR A 588 -5.94 -13.04 -9.81
CA TYR A 588 -7.22 -13.24 -9.13
C TYR A 588 -8.39 -13.21 -10.11
N ARG A 589 -8.41 -12.22 -11.02
CA ARG A 589 -9.43 -12.14 -12.08
C ARG A 589 -9.46 -13.38 -12.96
N ARG A 590 -8.29 -13.86 -13.38
CA ARG A 590 -8.14 -15.11 -14.15
C ARG A 590 -8.72 -16.30 -13.38
N ARG A 591 -8.38 -16.42 -12.09
CA ARG A 591 -8.91 -17.48 -11.22
C ARG A 591 -10.43 -17.43 -11.12
N LEU A 592 -11.03 -16.25 -10.98
CA LEU A 592 -12.49 -16.10 -10.96
C LEU A 592 -13.13 -16.57 -12.27
N ARG A 593 -12.51 -16.24 -13.42
CA ARG A 593 -13.00 -16.61 -14.76
C ARG A 593 -12.83 -18.10 -15.07
N GLN A 594 -11.83 -18.80 -14.53
CA GLN A 594 -11.47 -20.16 -14.96
C GLN A 594 -11.88 -21.27 -13.97
N ARG A 595 -12.42 -20.95 -12.80
CA ARG A 595 -12.71 -21.95 -11.76
C ARG A 595 -13.82 -22.92 -12.22
N PRO A 596 -13.65 -24.26 -12.13
CA PRO A 596 -14.72 -25.23 -12.38
C PRO A 596 -15.71 -25.33 -11.21
N ARG A 597 -17.00 -25.67 -11.48
CA ARG A 597 -17.98 -26.02 -10.43
C ARG A 597 -17.46 -27.21 -9.63
N GLY A 598 -17.45 -27.11 -8.30
CA GLY A 598 -17.28 -28.27 -7.41
C GLY A 598 -16.10 -28.24 -6.43
N ARG A 599 -15.15 -27.32 -6.54
CA ARG A 599 -14.02 -27.20 -5.56
C ARG A 599 -14.29 -26.28 -4.37
N GLU A 600 -15.52 -25.82 -4.17
CA GLU A 600 -15.87 -24.88 -3.09
C GLU A 600 -15.83 -25.50 -1.69
N ARG A 601 -15.98 -26.82 -1.55
CA ARG A 601 -16.11 -27.45 -0.23
C ARG A 601 -14.82 -27.66 0.55
N ALA A 602 -13.64 -27.55 -0.06
CA ALA A 602 -12.37 -27.91 0.61
C ALA A 602 -11.50 -26.73 1.06
N ALA A 603 -11.82 -25.48 0.68
CA ALA A 603 -10.97 -24.31 0.96
C ALA A 603 -11.59 -23.26 1.90
N GLY A 604 -12.78 -23.52 2.46
CA GLY A 604 -13.45 -22.62 3.40
C GLY A 604 -12.83 -22.55 4.81
N GLY A 605 -11.66 -23.16 5.04
CA GLY A 605 -11.03 -23.25 6.36
C GLY A 605 -9.99 -22.16 6.67
N GLY A 606 -9.81 -21.14 5.84
CA GLY A 606 -8.75 -20.15 6.07
C GLY A 606 -9.09 -18.78 5.51
N VAL A 607 -9.42 -17.88 6.43
CA VAL A 607 -9.50 -16.42 6.28
C VAL A 607 -10.87 -15.88 5.80
N CYS A 608 -11.58 -15.32 6.80
CA CYS A 608 -12.65 -14.31 6.73
C CYS A 608 -14.04 -14.70 6.20
N ALA A 609 -14.94 -15.08 7.13
CA ALA A 609 -16.19 -14.36 7.43
C ALA A 609 -17.02 -15.13 8.48
N GLU A 610 -16.60 -15.13 9.76
CA GLU A 610 -17.60 -15.21 10.83
C GLU A 610 -18.17 -13.81 10.99
N SER A 611 -19.40 -13.62 10.50
CA SER A 611 -20.18 -12.42 10.78
C SER A 611 -20.34 -12.27 12.30
N PRO A 612 -20.08 -11.09 12.89
CA PRO A 612 -20.33 -10.89 14.31
C PRO A 612 -21.84 -11.02 14.54
N ARG A 613 -22.27 -12.12 15.15
CA ARG A 613 -23.62 -12.23 15.69
C ARG A 613 -23.81 -11.10 16.69
N ALA A 614 -24.76 -10.21 16.38
CA ALA A 614 -25.21 -9.16 17.27
C ALA A 614 -25.68 -9.75 18.61
N GLY A 615 -25.18 -9.16 19.70
CA GLY A 615 -25.90 -9.01 20.96
C GLY A 615 -25.97 -10.20 21.91
N LEU A 616 -25.04 -10.25 22.86
CA LEU A 616 -25.35 -10.67 24.24
C LEU A 616 -24.64 -9.70 25.22
N PRO A 617 -25.35 -9.12 26.20
CA PRO A 617 -24.76 -8.14 27.11
C PRO A 617 -23.86 -8.83 28.13
N LEU A 618 -22.58 -8.47 28.14
CA LEU A 618 -21.62 -8.85 29.18
C LEU A 618 -22.03 -8.20 30.51
N ARG A 619 -22.56 -9.01 31.43
CA ARG A 619 -22.74 -8.66 32.84
C ARG A 619 -21.39 -8.28 33.45
N ARG A 620 -21.22 -7.01 33.79
CA ARG A 620 -20.15 -6.50 34.65
C ARG A 620 -20.26 -7.11 36.05
N THR A 621 -19.38 -8.02 36.42
CA THR A 621 -19.14 -8.38 37.82
C THR A 621 -18.09 -7.45 38.41
N ARG A 622 -18.54 -6.47 39.19
CA ARG A 622 -17.70 -5.74 40.14
C ARG A 622 -17.26 -6.71 41.25
N ARG A 623 -15.96 -6.92 41.44
CA ARG A 623 -15.43 -7.44 42.71
C ARG A 623 -14.25 -6.61 43.22
N ALA A 624 -14.65 -5.68 44.09
CA ALA A 624 -14.00 -5.13 45.26
C ALA A 624 -12.49 -5.37 45.48
N GLN A 625 -11.77 -4.25 45.51
CA GLN A 625 -10.62 -4.00 46.37
C GLN A 625 -10.90 -4.45 47.81
N ARG A 626 -10.00 -5.25 48.39
CA ARG A 626 -9.81 -5.30 49.84
C ARG A 626 -8.34 -5.35 50.21
N ARG A 627 -7.95 -4.29 50.90
CA ARG A 627 -6.72 -4.03 51.66
C ARG A 627 -6.25 -5.24 52.47
N ARG A 628 -4.93 -5.45 52.53
CA ARG A 628 -4.22 -5.76 53.79
C ARG A 628 -2.87 -5.04 53.84
N ARG A 629 -2.70 -4.23 54.89
CA ARG A 629 -1.45 -3.66 55.41
C ARG A 629 -0.86 -4.62 56.46
N ALA A 630 0.40 -4.33 56.82
CA ALA A 630 1.25 -4.90 57.89
C ALA A 630 1.96 -6.20 57.50
N GLY A 631 3.27 -6.38 57.69
CA GLY A 631 4.31 -5.65 58.40
C GLY A 631 5.60 -6.50 58.36
N PRO A 632 6.74 -6.02 58.87
CA PRO A 632 8.08 -6.37 58.37
C PRO A 632 8.74 -7.51 59.15
N HIS A 633 9.64 -8.29 58.51
CA HIS A 633 10.71 -8.96 59.25
C HIS A 633 12.02 -9.12 58.46
N ARG A 634 13.08 -8.79 59.21
CA ARG A 634 14.52 -8.80 58.96
C ARG A 634 15.13 -10.18 58.70
N ARG A 635 16.21 -10.14 57.89
CA ARG A 635 17.57 -10.70 58.07
C ARG A 635 17.88 -12.20 57.82
N ARG A 636 19.14 -12.33 57.31
CA ARG A 636 20.06 -13.49 57.16
C ARG A 636 19.78 -14.34 55.91
N GLY A 637 20.70 -14.62 55.00
CA GLY A 637 22.16 -14.52 54.98
C GLY A 637 22.74 -15.86 54.51
N VAL A 638 23.78 -15.78 53.66
CA VAL A 638 24.91 -16.74 53.53
C VAL A 638 24.78 -17.92 52.52
N HIS A 639 25.74 -17.91 51.57
CA HIS A 639 26.36 -18.97 50.74
C HIS A 639 25.44 -19.94 49.94
N ARG A 640 25.69 -20.21 48.66
CA ARG A 640 26.96 -20.51 47.97
C ARG A 640 26.89 -20.05 46.52
#